data_AF-A0ABD5VQT8-F1
#
_entry.id   AF-A0ABD5VQT8-F1
#
_cell.length_a   1.000
_cell.length_b   1.000
_cell.length_c   1.000
_cell.angle_alpha   90.00
_cell.angle_beta   90.00
_cell.angle_gamma   90.00
#
_symmetry.space_group_name_H-M   'P 1'
#
loop_
_entity.id
_entity.type
_entity.pdbx_description
1 polymer ?
#
loop_
_entity_poly.entity_id
_entity_poly.type
_entity_poly.pdbx_seq_one_letter_code
_entity_poly.pdbx_strand_id
1 'polypeptide(L)'
;MTVGIAAVGAALFVLGNTEVGVYVVVGGVPLVLVGSAVMYVRGVVGGEGNTGQYVEQRAKQVGSSLRDVWRSLDAIETQFPRFDVGNLRARADSLAADYEAEAGEFDRESGSFTVGSNAASAELQELERIDGELTTLAADRDDALYEFVTTRLASVESSLAALADAGLTAPPSAYEEPPTPAEGAPSGVDYRDVVGDPLTEYRDVADETVADAIERVRDIRRSATGPIDEQAVESRLDSAANARRDGEYEEAVEDVLAARSELESELSGSFDADREALLSLADVVLASDADRFVSVEPFDRVEEVQRELEALDSALDVEALTRHRDAMRSATRDIVEALESELQEAVRTLESESLPAGYYTRPAAADEDHAGTFRRLDDVSELESEWRASIEPLVEAVDSLDTKATVVEAYPDVSETIDEQLRSEGTVTAGDLPVRHAEQFFGLYFRRNPDVEFDPDAPALSRGTVETYTVEVTVAYDEGSEDKRTAVVELANDGFDERAVVETHLVGSARFADVPFGEYVLSVDPREDDYAAVERTLQVDEDVETTVDVEAVSLYDQLVGDREATIRTQVEEFGPRLEDRFAETGYLSTAMDFPITDEYVPGLLAAWADVEGYAISRADGVIYVYDDSQISQEIMNVIQYNIDENESISYERVRSNFLSTPVPDEVIASLATDSGLPVDATDDGLRKHAGGDA
;
A
#
# COMPACT_ATOMS: atom_id res chain seq x y z
N MET A 1 -52.28 -59.47 -35.53
CA MET A 1 -52.22 -58.39 -36.53
C MET A 1 -51.21 -57.36 -36.04
N THR A 2 -49.96 -57.80 -35.96
CA THR A 2 -48.92 -57.14 -35.12
C THR A 2 -47.58 -57.05 -35.87
N VAL A 3 -47.57 -57.47 -37.15
CA VAL A 3 -46.40 -57.42 -38.04
C VAL A 3 -46.58 -56.38 -39.15
N GLY A 4 -47.80 -55.89 -39.39
CA GLY A 4 -48.10 -54.87 -40.43
C GLY A 4 -47.98 -53.41 -39.98
N ILE A 5 -48.05 -53.12 -38.67
CA ILE A 5 -48.02 -51.75 -38.13
C ILE A 5 -46.57 -51.28 -37.87
N ALA A 6 -45.65 -52.20 -37.56
CA ALA A 6 -44.23 -51.88 -37.40
C ALA A 6 -43.53 -51.52 -38.73
N ALA A 7 -44.06 -51.96 -39.88
CA ALA A 7 -43.44 -51.73 -41.19
C ALA A 7 -43.72 -50.34 -41.79
N VAL A 8 -44.78 -49.64 -41.35
CA VAL A 8 -45.11 -48.28 -41.82
C VAL A 8 -44.41 -47.21 -40.97
N GLY A 9 -44.17 -47.48 -39.68
CA GLY A 9 -43.40 -46.59 -38.80
C GLY A 9 -41.90 -46.55 -39.10
N ALA A 10 -41.30 -47.67 -39.52
CA ALA A 10 -39.88 -47.72 -39.88
C ALA A 10 -39.55 -47.03 -41.22
N ALA A 11 -40.53 -46.86 -42.11
CA ALA A 11 -40.34 -46.25 -43.43
C ALA A 11 -40.39 -44.71 -43.40
N LEU A 12 -41.00 -44.10 -42.38
CA LEU A 12 -41.13 -42.63 -42.24
C LEU A 12 -40.02 -42.00 -41.39
N PHE A 13 -39.16 -42.78 -40.75
CA PHE A 13 -38.05 -42.28 -39.93
C PHE A 13 -36.74 -42.04 -40.72
N VAL A 14 -36.69 -42.39 -42.02
CA VAL A 14 -35.46 -42.34 -42.83
C VAL A 14 -35.39 -41.11 -43.76
N LEU A 15 -36.41 -40.24 -43.80
CA LEU A 15 -36.42 -39.07 -44.68
C LEU A 15 -36.93 -37.80 -43.99
N GLY A 16 -36.03 -37.05 -43.35
CA GLY A 16 -36.11 -35.58 -43.29
C GLY A 16 -36.59 -34.92 -41.98
N ASN A 17 -35.77 -33.95 -41.57
CA ASN A 17 -35.77 -33.08 -40.39
C ASN A 17 -37.06 -32.28 -40.05
N THR A 18 -37.25 -32.08 -38.73
CA THR A 18 -37.79 -30.94 -37.95
C THR A 18 -39.11 -30.22 -38.29
N GLU A 19 -39.91 -30.00 -37.23
CA GLU A 19 -40.95 -28.95 -37.06
C GLU A 19 -42.33 -29.09 -37.74
N VAL A 20 -42.88 -30.29 -37.94
CA VAL A 20 -44.36 -30.47 -38.14
C VAL A 20 -44.91 -31.75 -37.46
N GLY A 21 -44.12 -32.51 -36.71
CA GLY A 21 -44.48 -33.87 -36.26
C GLY A 21 -45.39 -33.99 -35.02
N VAL A 22 -45.62 -32.93 -34.24
CA VAL A 22 -46.28 -33.03 -32.91
C VAL A 22 -47.80 -32.84 -32.98
N TYR A 23 -48.35 -32.24 -34.04
CA TYR A 23 -49.80 -32.00 -34.14
C TYR A 23 -50.63 -33.16 -34.74
N VAL A 24 -50.01 -34.30 -35.08
CA VAL A 24 -50.74 -35.45 -35.68
C VAL A 24 -50.83 -36.66 -34.73
N VAL A 25 -50.08 -36.69 -33.63
CA VAL A 25 -50.18 -37.77 -32.62
C VAL A 25 -51.20 -37.43 -31.53
N VAL A 26 -51.45 -36.14 -31.26
CA VAL A 26 -52.38 -35.65 -30.22
C VAL A 26 -53.86 -35.66 -30.66
N GLY A 27 -54.17 -35.82 -31.95
CA GLY A 27 -55.57 -35.87 -32.45
C GLY A 27 -56.05 -37.23 -32.99
N GLY A 28 -55.17 -38.22 -33.18
CA GLY A 28 -55.44 -39.36 -34.07
C GLY A 28 -55.66 -40.73 -33.41
N VAL A 29 -55.20 -40.93 -32.17
CA VAL A 29 -55.20 -42.27 -31.53
C VAL A 29 -56.54 -42.64 -30.83
N PRO A 30 -57.38 -41.69 -30.35
CA PRO A 30 -58.72 -42.04 -29.89
C PRO A 30 -59.65 -42.52 -31.03
N LEU A 31 -59.43 -42.02 -32.26
CA LEU A 31 -60.28 -42.37 -33.43
C LEU A 31 -60.02 -43.78 -33.97
N VAL A 32 -58.82 -44.35 -33.80
CA VAL A 32 -58.50 -45.70 -34.27
C VAL A 32 -58.96 -46.79 -33.29
N LEU A 33 -59.03 -46.48 -31.98
CA LEU A 33 -59.62 -47.37 -30.98
C LEU A 33 -61.15 -47.33 -30.96
N VAL A 34 -61.77 -46.15 -31.19
CA VAL A 34 -63.22 -46.05 -31.42
C VAL A 34 -63.62 -46.67 -32.77
N GLY A 35 -62.79 -46.55 -33.81
CA GLY A 35 -63.03 -47.17 -35.12
C GLY A 35 -62.91 -48.71 -35.14
N SER A 36 -62.06 -49.29 -34.30
CA SER A 36 -61.87 -50.75 -34.22
C SER A 36 -62.91 -51.45 -33.34
N ALA A 37 -63.51 -50.76 -32.37
CA ALA A 37 -64.67 -51.26 -31.62
C ALA A 37 -65.96 -51.25 -32.48
N VAL A 38 -66.21 -50.19 -33.25
CA VAL A 38 -67.38 -50.09 -34.15
C VAL A 38 -67.35 -51.15 -35.26
N MET A 39 -66.16 -51.57 -35.72
CA MET A 39 -66.01 -52.65 -36.71
C MET A 39 -66.14 -54.06 -36.11
N TYR A 40 -65.92 -54.25 -34.81
CA TYR A 40 -66.18 -55.54 -34.15
C TYR A 40 -67.66 -55.74 -33.83
N VAL A 41 -68.38 -54.66 -33.46
CA VAL A 41 -69.82 -54.72 -33.16
C VAL A 41 -70.67 -54.91 -34.42
N ARG A 42 -70.20 -54.51 -35.62
CA ARG A 42 -70.94 -54.80 -36.87
C ARG A 42 -70.87 -56.27 -37.32
N GLY A 43 -70.03 -57.10 -36.71
CA GLY A 43 -69.85 -58.52 -37.05
C GLY A 43 -70.57 -59.53 -36.14
N VAL A 44 -71.11 -59.11 -34.99
CA VAL A 44 -71.65 -60.01 -33.95
C VAL A 44 -73.15 -59.79 -33.66
N VAL A 45 -73.83 -58.87 -34.35
CA VAL A 45 -75.28 -58.59 -34.18
C VAL A 45 -76.16 -59.58 -34.97
N GLY A 46 -75.83 -60.87 -34.90
CA GLY A 46 -76.53 -61.95 -35.60
C GLY A 46 -77.23 -62.98 -34.70
N GLY A 47 -77.46 -62.70 -33.41
CA GLY A 47 -78.16 -63.62 -32.51
C GLY A 47 -78.81 -62.94 -31.30
N GLU A 48 -80.13 -63.10 -31.16
CA GLU A 48 -81.03 -62.56 -30.11
C GLU A 48 -80.78 -63.08 -28.67
N GLY A 49 -79.51 -63.28 -28.26
CA GLY A 49 -79.15 -63.74 -26.91
C GLY A 49 -78.04 -62.96 -26.19
N ASN A 50 -77.30 -62.08 -26.89
CA ASN A 50 -76.08 -61.43 -26.35
C ASN A 50 -76.25 -59.96 -25.90
N THR A 51 -77.37 -59.31 -26.23
CA THR A 51 -77.56 -57.87 -25.94
C THR A 51 -77.71 -57.59 -24.44
N GLY A 52 -78.46 -58.43 -23.71
CA GLY A 52 -78.65 -58.25 -22.26
C GLY A 52 -77.36 -58.41 -21.44
N GLN A 53 -76.47 -59.34 -21.84
CA GLN A 53 -75.17 -59.54 -21.18
C GLN A 53 -74.22 -58.36 -21.42
N TYR A 54 -74.27 -57.74 -22.61
CA TYR A 54 -73.47 -56.56 -22.91
C TYR A 54 -73.95 -55.33 -22.11
N VAL A 55 -75.26 -55.11 -21.99
CA VAL A 55 -75.82 -54.01 -21.18
C VAL A 55 -75.51 -54.21 -19.69
N GLU A 56 -75.61 -55.44 -19.17
CA GLU A 56 -75.22 -55.76 -17.79
C GLU A 56 -73.72 -55.49 -17.53
N GLN A 57 -72.85 -55.86 -18.48
CA GLN A 57 -71.42 -55.56 -18.40
C GLN A 57 -71.15 -54.05 -18.44
N ARG A 58 -71.91 -53.31 -19.25
CA ARG A 58 -71.80 -51.85 -19.34
C ARG A 58 -72.30 -51.17 -18.06
N ALA A 59 -73.44 -51.60 -17.51
CA ALA A 59 -73.92 -51.15 -16.20
C ALA A 59 -72.86 -51.37 -15.11
N LYS A 60 -72.22 -52.55 -15.10
CA LYS A 60 -71.11 -52.83 -14.18
C LYS A 60 -69.92 -51.89 -14.37
N GLN A 61 -69.60 -51.51 -15.61
CA GLN A 61 -68.54 -50.56 -15.91
C GLN A 61 -68.89 -49.16 -15.40
N VAL A 62 -70.10 -48.66 -15.70
CA VAL A 62 -70.57 -47.35 -15.24
C VAL A 62 -70.61 -47.27 -13.72
N GLY A 63 -71.13 -48.30 -13.04
CA GLY A 63 -71.11 -48.38 -11.58
C GLY A 63 -69.69 -48.40 -11.00
N SER A 64 -68.73 -49.02 -11.70
CA SER A 64 -67.31 -48.95 -11.31
C SER A 64 -66.76 -47.54 -11.47
N SER A 65 -66.98 -46.90 -12.62
CA SER A 65 -66.54 -45.52 -12.87
C SER A 65 -67.10 -44.55 -11.82
N LEU A 66 -68.39 -44.70 -11.48
CA LEU A 66 -69.06 -43.89 -10.44
C LEU A 66 -68.43 -44.11 -9.07
N ARG A 67 -68.19 -45.37 -8.67
CA ARG A 67 -67.49 -45.69 -7.42
C ARG A 67 -66.08 -45.08 -7.40
N ASP A 68 -65.35 -45.16 -8.50
CA ASP A 68 -63.96 -44.72 -8.56
C ASP A 68 -63.89 -43.18 -8.46
N VAL A 69 -64.81 -42.45 -9.10
CA VAL A 69 -64.97 -40.99 -8.90
C VAL A 69 -65.38 -40.67 -7.46
N TRP A 70 -66.37 -41.38 -6.89
CA TRP A 70 -66.86 -41.13 -5.53
C TRP A 70 -65.75 -41.30 -4.49
N ARG A 71 -64.97 -42.40 -4.59
CA ARG A 71 -63.84 -42.66 -3.70
C ARG A 71 -62.72 -41.64 -3.88
N SER A 72 -62.48 -41.18 -5.10
CA SER A 72 -61.51 -40.13 -5.35
C SER A 72 -61.91 -38.80 -4.73
N LEU A 73 -63.20 -38.40 -4.81
CA LEU A 73 -63.69 -37.19 -4.13
C LEU A 73 -63.53 -37.28 -2.61
N ASP A 74 -63.85 -38.43 -2.01
CA ASP A 74 -63.67 -38.68 -0.58
C ASP A 74 -62.19 -38.63 -0.15
N ALA A 75 -61.32 -39.19 -0.99
CA ALA A 75 -59.88 -39.16 -0.79
C ALA A 75 -59.30 -37.75 -0.92
N ILE A 76 -59.80 -36.93 -1.86
CA ILE A 76 -59.43 -35.52 -2.01
C ILE A 76 -59.89 -34.72 -0.80
N GLU A 77 -61.15 -34.87 -0.36
CA GLU A 77 -61.70 -34.18 0.81
C GLU A 77 -60.89 -34.48 2.08
N THR A 78 -60.42 -35.72 2.23
CA THR A 78 -59.58 -36.12 3.36
C THR A 78 -58.17 -35.54 3.29
N GLN A 79 -57.54 -35.52 2.12
CA GLN A 79 -56.15 -35.04 1.95
C GLN A 79 -56.06 -33.51 1.87
N PHE A 80 -57.09 -32.87 1.31
CA PHE A 80 -57.18 -31.42 1.12
C PHE A 80 -58.49 -30.90 1.74
N PRO A 81 -58.57 -30.75 3.08
CA PRO A 81 -59.79 -30.33 3.76
C PRO A 81 -60.32 -28.93 3.36
N ARG A 82 -59.46 -28.10 2.74
CA ARG A 82 -59.81 -26.77 2.24
C ARG A 82 -60.29 -26.77 0.77
N PHE A 83 -60.22 -27.91 0.08
CA PHE A 83 -60.72 -28.04 -1.28
C PHE A 83 -62.25 -28.19 -1.24
N ASP A 84 -62.97 -27.32 -1.95
CA ASP A 84 -64.43 -27.38 -2.02
C ASP A 84 -64.90 -28.48 -2.99
N VAL A 85 -65.14 -29.68 -2.44
CA VAL A 85 -65.71 -30.80 -3.19
C VAL A 85 -67.22 -30.64 -3.46
N GLY A 86 -67.90 -29.66 -2.86
CA GLY A 86 -69.37 -29.62 -2.78
C GLY A 86 -70.07 -29.65 -4.14
N ASN A 87 -69.57 -28.88 -5.11
CA ASN A 87 -70.13 -28.83 -6.46
C ASN A 87 -69.91 -30.16 -7.23
N LEU A 88 -68.73 -30.78 -7.06
CA LEU A 88 -68.39 -32.06 -7.68
C LEU A 88 -69.21 -33.20 -7.05
N ARG A 89 -69.39 -33.16 -5.73
CA ARG A 89 -70.18 -34.14 -4.96
C ARG A 89 -71.66 -34.08 -5.34
N ALA A 90 -72.24 -32.89 -5.47
CA ALA A 90 -73.61 -32.72 -5.92
C ALA A 90 -73.86 -33.27 -7.34
N ARG A 91 -72.88 -33.11 -8.25
CA ARG A 91 -72.92 -33.72 -9.59
C ARG A 91 -72.78 -35.24 -9.54
N ALA A 92 -71.86 -35.78 -8.73
CA ALA A 92 -71.71 -37.22 -8.52
C ALA A 92 -72.99 -37.84 -7.95
N ASP A 93 -73.67 -37.15 -7.03
CA ASP A 93 -74.95 -37.56 -6.46
C ASP A 93 -76.07 -37.64 -7.49
N SER A 94 -76.13 -36.69 -8.42
CA SER A 94 -77.07 -36.72 -9.55
C SER A 94 -76.81 -37.93 -10.44
N LEU A 95 -75.54 -38.20 -10.78
CA LEU A 95 -75.16 -39.36 -11.59
C LEU A 95 -75.41 -40.70 -10.88
N ALA A 96 -75.27 -40.73 -9.55
CA ALA A 96 -75.64 -41.89 -8.75
C ALA A 96 -77.16 -42.15 -8.79
N ALA A 97 -77.98 -41.10 -8.70
CA ALA A 97 -79.43 -41.22 -8.83
C ALA A 97 -79.85 -41.69 -10.23
N ASP A 98 -79.18 -41.20 -11.28
CA ASP A 98 -79.40 -41.63 -12.67
C ASP A 98 -79.02 -43.12 -12.85
N TYR A 99 -77.88 -43.55 -12.28
CA TYR A 99 -77.47 -44.96 -12.28
C TYR A 99 -78.47 -45.86 -11.52
N GLU A 100 -79.00 -45.38 -10.39
CA GLU A 100 -80.02 -46.09 -9.61
C GLU A 100 -81.33 -46.27 -10.37
N ALA A 101 -81.73 -45.27 -11.14
CA ALA A 101 -82.94 -45.32 -11.96
C ALA A 101 -82.83 -46.36 -13.09
N GLU A 102 -81.64 -46.50 -13.68
CA GLU A 102 -81.44 -47.28 -14.90
C GLU A 102 -80.91 -48.70 -14.68
N ALA A 103 -80.00 -48.88 -13.71
CA ALA A 103 -79.05 -50.00 -13.77
C ALA A 103 -78.86 -50.78 -12.47
N GLY A 104 -79.11 -50.20 -11.30
CA GLY A 104 -78.86 -50.89 -10.03
C GLY A 104 -79.08 -50.04 -8.79
N GLU A 105 -78.27 -50.27 -7.76
CA GLU A 105 -78.29 -49.51 -6.50
C GLU A 105 -76.88 -48.97 -6.21
N PHE A 106 -76.78 -47.75 -5.67
CA PHE A 106 -75.52 -47.13 -5.27
C PHE A 106 -75.56 -46.66 -3.81
N ASP A 107 -74.70 -47.25 -2.98
CA ASP A 107 -74.58 -46.88 -1.58
C ASP A 107 -73.60 -45.70 -1.45
N ARG A 108 -74.15 -44.51 -1.18
CA ARG A 108 -73.40 -43.25 -1.07
C ARG A 108 -72.47 -43.19 0.15
N GLU A 109 -72.74 -43.97 1.19
CA GLU A 109 -71.92 -44.01 2.42
C GLU A 109 -70.65 -44.84 2.21
N SER A 110 -70.77 -45.99 1.56
CA SER A 110 -69.68 -46.93 1.29
C SER A 110 -69.05 -46.79 -0.10
N GLY A 111 -69.67 -46.00 -0.99
CA GLY A 111 -69.32 -45.90 -2.40
C GLY A 111 -69.48 -47.23 -3.15
N SER A 112 -70.26 -48.19 -2.62
CA SER A 112 -70.42 -49.50 -3.25
C SER A 112 -71.62 -49.52 -4.19
N PHE A 113 -71.58 -50.39 -5.21
CA PHE A 113 -72.67 -50.50 -6.18
C PHE A 113 -73.06 -51.95 -6.40
N THR A 114 -74.33 -52.17 -6.74
CA THR A 114 -74.83 -53.45 -7.25
C THR A 114 -75.50 -53.26 -8.61
N VAL A 115 -75.55 -54.32 -9.40
CA VAL A 115 -76.26 -54.33 -10.69
C VAL A 115 -77.61 -54.99 -10.47
N GLY A 116 -78.68 -54.27 -10.79
CA GLY A 116 -80.05 -54.70 -10.58
C GLY A 116 -80.47 -55.79 -11.57
N SER A 117 -81.44 -56.62 -11.18
CA SER A 117 -81.97 -57.68 -12.06
C SER A 117 -82.63 -57.18 -13.36
N ASN A 118 -82.96 -55.88 -13.42
CA ASN A 118 -83.50 -55.14 -14.56
C ASN A 118 -82.41 -54.50 -15.47
N ALA A 119 -81.13 -54.59 -15.11
CA ALA A 119 -80.04 -53.98 -15.88
C ALA A 119 -79.97 -54.50 -17.33
N ALA A 120 -80.37 -55.75 -17.59
CA ALA A 120 -80.41 -56.31 -18.94
C ALA A 120 -81.45 -55.64 -19.87
N SER A 121 -82.36 -54.82 -19.31
CA SER A 121 -83.35 -54.02 -20.04
C SER A 121 -83.09 -52.50 -19.97
N ALA A 122 -81.97 -52.07 -19.38
CA ALA A 122 -81.60 -50.66 -19.29
C ALA A 122 -81.34 -50.04 -20.67
N GLU A 123 -81.55 -48.73 -20.80
CA GLU A 123 -81.27 -48.03 -22.04
C GLU A 123 -79.75 -47.83 -22.19
N LEU A 124 -79.15 -48.53 -23.17
CA LEU A 124 -77.70 -48.46 -23.41
C LEU A 124 -77.22 -47.02 -23.66
N GLN A 125 -78.05 -46.19 -24.31
CA GLN A 125 -77.76 -44.79 -24.56
C GLN A 125 -77.65 -43.97 -23.26
N GLU A 126 -78.45 -44.30 -22.26
CA GLU A 126 -78.44 -43.61 -20.97
C GLU A 126 -77.22 -44.01 -20.13
N LEU A 127 -76.84 -45.30 -20.17
CA LEU A 127 -75.57 -45.75 -19.59
C LEU A 127 -74.35 -45.12 -20.27
N GLU A 128 -74.40 -44.90 -21.58
CA GLU A 128 -73.34 -44.17 -22.31
C GLU A 128 -73.31 -42.68 -21.95
N ARG A 129 -74.47 -42.05 -21.73
CA ARG A 129 -74.55 -40.67 -21.21
C ARG A 129 -73.92 -40.57 -19.83
N ILE A 130 -74.29 -41.44 -18.90
CA ILE A 130 -73.76 -41.44 -17.52
C ILE A 130 -72.24 -41.67 -17.54
N ASP A 131 -71.71 -42.61 -18.33
CA ASP A 131 -70.25 -42.83 -18.46
C ASP A 131 -69.52 -41.61 -19.01
N GLY A 132 -70.11 -40.92 -20.00
CA GLY A 132 -69.55 -39.69 -20.57
C GLY A 132 -69.54 -38.54 -19.56
N GLU A 133 -70.61 -38.38 -18.78
CA GLU A 133 -70.69 -37.37 -17.71
C GLU A 133 -69.78 -37.71 -16.54
N LEU A 134 -69.58 -38.98 -16.19
CA LEU A 134 -68.57 -39.41 -15.22
C LEU A 134 -67.14 -39.12 -15.68
N THR A 135 -66.86 -39.32 -16.97
CA THR A 135 -65.57 -38.96 -17.57
C THR A 135 -65.34 -37.45 -17.51
N THR A 136 -66.39 -36.66 -17.78
CA THR A 136 -66.33 -35.19 -17.70
C THR A 136 -66.15 -34.73 -16.25
N LEU A 137 -66.87 -35.36 -15.31
CA LEU A 137 -66.75 -35.05 -13.89
C LEU A 137 -65.36 -35.38 -13.35
N ALA A 138 -64.74 -36.48 -13.80
CA ALA A 138 -63.36 -36.81 -13.44
C ALA A 138 -62.37 -35.77 -13.98
N ALA A 139 -62.55 -35.28 -15.21
CA ALA A 139 -61.73 -34.21 -15.77
C ALA A 139 -61.92 -32.88 -15.03
N ASP A 140 -63.17 -32.47 -14.78
CA ASP A 140 -63.50 -31.26 -14.01
C ASP A 140 -62.92 -31.31 -12.59
N ARG A 141 -62.91 -32.50 -11.96
CA ARG A 141 -62.27 -32.73 -10.66
C ARG A 141 -60.76 -32.50 -10.74
N ASP A 142 -60.10 -33.06 -11.74
CA ASP A 142 -58.64 -32.95 -11.91
C ASP A 142 -58.24 -31.51 -12.22
N ASP A 143 -58.99 -30.81 -13.08
CA ASP A 143 -58.81 -29.37 -13.36
C ASP A 143 -58.99 -28.51 -12.10
N ALA A 144 -60.06 -28.73 -11.34
CA ALA A 144 -60.31 -27.98 -10.11
C ALA A 144 -59.25 -28.25 -9.04
N LEU A 145 -58.80 -29.50 -8.91
CA LEU A 145 -57.76 -29.87 -7.95
C LEU A 145 -56.40 -29.24 -8.33
N TYR A 146 -56.05 -29.25 -9.62
CA TYR A 146 -54.87 -28.58 -10.14
C TYR A 146 -54.90 -27.08 -9.82
N GLU A 147 -56.00 -26.39 -10.16
CA GLU A 147 -56.15 -24.95 -9.90
C GLU A 147 -56.05 -24.62 -8.39
N PHE A 148 -56.66 -25.44 -7.54
CA PHE A 148 -56.56 -25.30 -6.09
C PHE A 148 -55.12 -25.43 -5.60
N VAL A 149 -54.39 -26.47 -6.04
CA VAL A 149 -53.01 -26.69 -5.63
C VAL A 149 -52.10 -25.55 -6.10
N THR A 150 -52.16 -25.18 -7.38
CA THR A 150 -51.30 -24.13 -7.93
C THR A 150 -51.57 -22.78 -7.28
N THR A 151 -52.84 -22.47 -7.01
CA THR A 151 -53.22 -21.24 -6.30
C THR A 151 -52.65 -21.26 -4.87
N ARG A 152 -52.73 -22.41 -4.19
CA ARG A 152 -52.20 -22.51 -2.83
C ARG A 152 -50.67 -22.40 -2.79
N LEU A 153 -49.96 -23.04 -3.71
CA LEU A 153 -48.50 -22.93 -3.86
C LEU A 153 -48.06 -21.47 -4.08
N ALA A 154 -48.67 -20.79 -5.06
CA ALA A 154 -48.37 -19.40 -5.36
C ALA A 154 -48.68 -18.45 -4.18
N SER A 155 -49.77 -18.72 -3.45
CA SER A 155 -50.12 -17.92 -2.26
C SER A 155 -49.08 -18.09 -1.15
N VAL A 156 -48.69 -19.34 -0.84
CA VAL A 156 -47.67 -19.62 0.18
C VAL A 156 -46.33 -19.01 -0.22
N GLU A 157 -45.88 -19.17 -1.47
CA GLU A 157 -44.63 -18.58 -1.97
C GLU A 157 -44.65 -17.04 -1.81
N SER A 158 -45.74 -16.39 -2.21
CA SER A 158 -45.89 -14.93 -2.07
C SER A 158 -45.86 -14.48 -0.61
N SER A 159 -46.43 -15.25 0.31
CA SER A 159 -46.35 -14.95 1.75
C SER A 159 -44.93 -15.11 2.28
N LEU A 160 -44.24 -16.20 1.92
CA LEU A 160 -42.85 -16.40 2.34
C LEU A 160 -41.90 -15.33 1.78
N ALA A 161 -42.13 -14.87 0.54
CA ALA A 161 -41.37 -13.79 -0.06
C ALA A 161 -41.47 -12.49 0.77
N ALA A 162 -42.61 -12.22 1.42
CA ALA A 162 -42.76 -11.05 2.29
C ALA A 162 -41.84 -11.11 3.53
N LEU A 163 -41.50 -12.30 4.04
CA LEU A 163 -40.51 -12.45 5.12
C LEU A 163 -39.09 -12.12 4.65
N ALA A 164 -38.75 -12.52 3.41
CA ALA A 164 -37.46 -12.21 2.80
C ALA A 164 -37.33 -10.70 2.50
N ASP A 165 -38.38 -10.08 1.96
CA ASP A 165 -38.45 -8.63 1.72
C ASP A 165 -38.30 -7.83 3.02
N ALA A 166 -38.80 -8.36 4.14
CA ALA A 166 -38.64 -7.80 5.48
C ALA A 166 -37.27 -8.07 6.13
N GLY A 167 -36.36 -8.76 5.42
CA GLY A 167 -35.01 -9.09 5.87
C GLY A 167 -34.93 -10.17 6.96
N LEU A 168 -36.00 -10.95 7.15
CA LEU A 168 -36.06 -11.98 8.21
C LEU A 168 -35.49 -13.32 7.75
N THR A 169 -35.54 -13.61 6.44
CA THR A 169 -35.09 -14.86 5.85
C THR A 169 -34.40 -14.62 4.51
N ALA A 170 -33.74 -15.65 3.98
CA ALA A 170 -33.39 -15.67 2.56
C ALA A 170 -34.66 -15.78 1.69
N PRO A 171 -34.59 -15.40 0.39
CA PRO A 171 -35.68 -15.65 -0.55
C PRO A 171 -36.05 -17.15 -0.56
N PRO A 172 -37.35 -17.49 -0.49
CA PRO A 172 -37.77 -18.90 -0.50
C PRO A 172 -37.37 -19.54 -1.84
N SER A 173 -37.02 -20.83 -1.80
CA SER A 173 -36.84 -21.59 -3.03
C SER A 173 -38.15 -21.67 -3.80
N ALA A 174 -38.08 -21.69 -5.14
CA ALA A 174 -39.26 -21.87 -5.99
C ALA A 174 -39.82 -23.30 -5.81
N TYR A 175 -41.15 -23.45 -5.87
CA TYR A 175 -41.79 -24.76 -5.85
C TYR A 175 -41.68 -25.45 -7.22
N GLU A 176 -41.81 -26.79 -7.22
CA GLU A 176 -41.96 -27.55 -8.46
C GLU A 176 -43.38 -27.41 -8.99
N GLU A 177 -43.53 -27.03 -10.27
CA GLU A 177 -44.86 -26.92 -10.89
C GLU A 177 -45.52 -28.30 -10.96
N PRO A 178 -46.74 -28.47 -10.44
CA PRO A 178 -47.45 -29.73 -10.54
C PRO A 178 -47.80 -30.04 -12.01
N PRO A 179 -47.90 -31.32 -12.39
CA PRO A 179 -48.28 -31.69 -13.75
C PRO A 179 -49.72 -31.30 -14.06
N THR A 180 -49.94 -30.77 -15.25
CA THR A 180 -51.27 -30.41 -15.73
C THR A 180 -52.17 -31.65 -15.92
N PRO A 181 -53.50 -31.50 -15.86
CA PRO A 181 -54.42 -32.61 -16.11
C PRO A 181 -54.22 -33.27 -17.49
N ALA A 182 -53.72 -32.52 -18.49
CA ALA A 182 -53.40 -33.04 -19.82
C ALA A 182 -52.15 -33.92 -19.86
N GLU A 183 -51.18 -33.68 -18.97
CA GLU A 183 -49.99 -34.51 -18.80
C GLU A 183 -50.33 -35.80 -18.04
N GLY A 184 -51.28 -35.71 -17.11
CA GLY A 184 -51.82 -36.83 -16.34
C GLY A 184 -50.83 -37.42 -15.34
N ALA A 185 -51.22 -38.53 -14.72
CA ALA A 185 -50.39 -39.24 -13.74
C ALA A 185 -49.58 -40.39 -14.39
N PRO A 186 -48.41 -40.75 -13.84
CA PRO A 186 -47.71 -41.98 -14.18
C PRO A 186 -48.62 -43.21 -14.01
N SER A 187 -48.37 -44.25 -14.81
CA SER A 187 -49.19 -45.46 -14.79
C SER A 187 -49.25 -46.10 -13.40
N GLY A 188 -50.45 -46.19 -12.85
CA GLY A 188 -50.71 -46.82 -11.54
C GLY A 188 -50.66 -45.87 -10.35
N VAL A 189 -50.50 -44.57 -10.57
CA VAL A 189 -50.57 -43.51 -9.54
C VAL A 189 -51.85 -42.70 -9.73
N ASP A 190 -52.49 -42.30 -8.63
CA ASP A 190 -53.66 -41.41 -8.68
C ASP A 190 -53.18 -39.98 -8.97
N TYR A 191 -53.88 -39.26 -9.86
CA TYR A 191 -53.53 -37.87 -10.20
C TYR A 191 -53.53 -36.97 -8.96
N ARG A 192 -54.42 -37.25 -7.99
CA ARG A 192 -54.46 -36.55 -6.69
C ARG A 192 -53.11 -36.56 -5.97
N ASP A 193 -52.42 -37.70 -5.99
CA ASP A 193 -51.14 -37.84 -5.29
C ASP A 193 -50.07 -37.01 -6.01
N VAL A 194 -49.98 -37.14 -7.33
CA VAL A 194 -48.96 -36.44 -8.13
C VAL A 194 -49.14 -34.91 -8.09
N VAL A 195 -50.39 -34.42 -8.17
CA VAL A 195 -50.65 -32.98 -8.07
C VAL A 195 -50.46 -32.48 -6.63
N GLY A 196 -50.68 -33.35 -5.64
CA GLY A 196 -50.54 -33.03 -4.22
C GLY A 196 -49.12 -33.02 -3.67
N ASP A 197 -48.22 -33.78 -4.31
CA ASP A 197 -46.84 -33.96 -3.86
C ASP A 197 -46.08 -32.63 -3.76
N PRO A 198 -46.06 -31.75 -4.79
CA PRO A 198 -45.37 -30.46 -4.70
C PRO A 198 -45.90 -29.56 -3.57
N LEU A 199 -47.20 -29.58 -3.30
CA LEU A 199 -47.78 -28.82 -2.18
C LEU A 199 -47.35 -29.40 -0.83
N THR A 200 -47.17 -30.71 -0.72
CA THR A 200 -46.71 -31.35 0.51
C THR A 200 -45.23 -31.04 0.75
N GLU A 201 -44.40 -31.14 -0.28
CA GLU A 201 -42.97 -30.81 -0.19
C GLU A 201 -42.75 -29.33 0.11
N TYR A 202 -43.53 -28.44 -0.51
CA TYR A 202 -43.40 -27.00 -0.28
C TYR A 202 -43.84 -26.56 1.12
N ARG A 203 -44.69 -27.36 1.80
CA ARG A 203 -45.04 -27.12 3.21
C ARG A 203 -43.83 -27.27 4.12
N ASP A 204 -42.93 -28.22 3.86
CA ASP A 204 -41.72 -28.38 4.68
C ASP A 204 -40.81 -27.14 4.55
N VAL A 205 -40.68 -26.60 3.33
CA VAL A 205 -39.97 -25.33 3.07
C VAL A 205 -40.62 -24.17 3.81
N ALA A 206 -41.95 -24.08 3.76
CA ALA A 206 -42.71 -23.03 4.45
C ALA A 206 -42.59 -23.13 5.98
N ASP A 207 -42.62 -24.35 6.53
CA ASP A 207 -42.46 -24.62 7.96
C ASP A 207 -41.08 -24.17 8.46
N GLU A 208 -40.02 -24.48 7.72
CA GLU A 208 -38.64 -24.06 8.04
C GLU A 208 -38.49 -22.55 7.93
N THR A 209 -38.93 -21.95 6.82
CA THR A 209 -38.82 -20.50 6.56
C THR A 209 -39.51 -19.68 7.64
N VAL A 210 -40.74 -20.05 8.04
CA VAL A 210 -41.45 -19.35 9.12
C VAL A 210 -40.78 -19.59 10.48
N ALA A 211 -40.22 -20.78 10.73
CA ALA A 211 -39.46 -21.06 11.96
C ALA A 211 -38.28 -20.10 12.10
N ASP A 212 -37.51 -19.96 11.03
CA ASP A 212 -36.31 -19.13 10.98
C ASP A 212 -36.67 -17.66 11.16
N ALA A 213 -37.75 -17.20 10.53
CA ALA A 213 -38.23 -15.83 10.70
C ALA A 213 -38.65 -15.53 12.14
N ILE A 214 -39.36 -16.47 12.79
CA ILE A 214 -39.71 -16.36 14.22
C ILE A 214 -38.45 -16.24 15.08
N GLU A 215 -37.47 -17.13 14.87
CA GLU A 215 -36.24 -17.11 15.65
C GLU A 215 -35.42 -15.83 15.40
N ARG A 216 -35.39 -15.33 14.17
CA ARG A 216 -34.73 -14.07 13.82
C ARG A 216 -35.32 -12.88 14.57
N VAL A 217 -36.66 -12.78 14.68
CA VAL A 217 -37.30 -11.71 15.48
C VAL A 217 -36.95 -11.87 16.98
N ARG A 218 -36.90 -13.11 17.49
CA ARG A 218 -36.46 -13.37 18.87
C ARG A 218 -35.01 -12.95 19.10
N ASP A 219 -34.11 -13.20 18.14
CA ASP A 219 -32.71 -12.81 18.22
C ASP A 219 -32.54 -11.29 18.24
N ILE A 220 -33.24 -10.57 17.36
CA ILE A 220 -33.23 -9.10 17.36
C ILE A 220 -33.68 -8.56 18.71
N ARG A 221 -34.75 -9.13 19.28
CA ARG A 221 -35.23 -8.76 20.62
C ARG A 221 -34.19 -9.04 21.70
N ARG A 222 -33.51 -10.20 21.68
CA ARG A 222 -32.48 -10.55 22.70
C ARG A 222 -31.29 -9.59 22.68
N SER A 223 -30.94 -9.06 21.51
CA SER A 223 -29.84 -8.11 21.35
C SER A 223 -30.24 -6.67 21.71
N ALA A 224 -31.52 -6.39 21.91
CA ALA A 224 -32.00 -5.07 22.27
C ALA A 224 -31.76 -4.72 23.74
N THR A 225 -31.24 -3.51 23.96
CA THR A 225 -30.95 -2.93 25.28
C THR A 225 -32.00 -1.91 25.75
N GLY A 226 -33.02 -1.63 24.93
CA GLY A 226 -34.10 -0.67 25.22
C GLY A 226 -35.31 -1.29 25.94
N PRO A 227 -36.22 -0.46 26.48
CA PRO A 227 -37.49 -0.93 27.02
C PRO A 227 -38.36 -1.48 25.88
N ILE A 228 -38.69 -2.77 25.93
CA ILE A 228 -39.58 -3.43 24.97
C ILE A 228 -40.71 -4.11 25.75
N ASP A 229 -41.93 -4.08 25.22
CA ASP A 229 -43.00 -5.00 25.65
C ASP A 229 -42.72 -6.40 25.11
N GLU A 230 -41.83 -7.13 25.78
CA GLU A 230 -41.45 -8.50 25.38
C GLU A 230 -42.65 -9.44 25.29
N GLN A 231 -43.69 -9.20 26.10
CA GLN A 231 -44.88 -10.04 26.14
C GLN A 231 -45.75 -9.84 24.89
N ALA A 232 -45.91 -8.59 24.44
CA ALA A 232 -46.66 -8.29 23.22
C ALA A 232 -46.01 -8.97 21.99
N VAL A 233 -44.69 -8.83 21.85
CA VAL A 233 -43.93 -9.45 20.74
C VAL A 233 -43.98 -10.99 20.81
N GLU A 234 -43.72 -11.60 21.97
CA GLU A 234 -43.74 -13.06 22.10
C GLU A 234 -45.14 -13.65 21.84
N SER A 235 -46.20 -12.96 22.29
CA SER A 235 -47.58 -13.40 22.04
C SER A 235 -47.91 -13.50 20.55
N ARG A 236 -47.37 -12.60 19.71
CA ARG A 236 -47.53 -12.68 18.25
C ARG A 236 -46.70 -13.81 17.65
N LEU A 237 -45.45 -13.98 18.10
CA LEU A 237 -44.58 -15.07 17.65
C LEU A 237 -45.14 -16.46 18.03
N ASP A 238 -45.79 -16.59 19.19
CA ASP A 238 -46.49 -17.81 19.59
C ASP A 238 -47.73 -18.05 18.73
N SER A 239 -48.45 -17.00 18.34
CA SER A 239 -49.60 -17.08 17.43
C SER A 239 -49.14 -17.55 16.04
N ALA A 240 -48.05 -16.97 15.51
CA ALA A 240 -47.40 -17.43 14.29
C ALA A 240 -46.95 -18.90 14.37
N ALA A 241 -46.35 -19.31 15.50
CA ALA A 241 -45.93 -20.69 15.70
C ALA A 241 -47.09 -21.68 15.71
N ASN A 242 -48.29 -21.26 16.17
CA ASN A 242 -49.50 -22.07 16.13
C ASN A 242 -50.07 -22.14 14.71
N ALA A 243 -50.24 -20.99 14.04
CA ALA A 243 -50.69 -20.93 12.65
C ALA A 243 -49.81 -21.77 11.72
N ARG A 244 -48.48 -21.72 11.91
CA ARG A 244 -47.53 -22.60 11.20
C ARG A 244 -47.83 -24.09 11.42
N ARG A 245 -48.04 -24.53 12.68
CA ARG A 245 -48.36 -25.93 13.00
C ARG A 245 -49.68 -26.40 12.36
N ASP A 246 -50.61 -25.47 12.15
CA ASP A 246 -51.92 -25.74 11.52
C ASP A 246 -51.88 -25.58 9.98
N GLY A 247 -50.71 -25.30 9.37
CA GLY A 247 -50.54 -25.13 7.93
C GLY A 247 -51.13 -23.82 7.38
N GLU A 248 -51.24 -22.80 8.25
CA GLU A 248 -51.77 -21.46 8.00
C GLU A 248 -50.61 -20.46 7.81
N TYR A 249 -49.76 -20.72 6.80
CA TYR A 249 -48.56 -19.91 6.56
C TYR A 249 -48.82 -18.42 6.27
N GLU A 250 -49.94 -18.09 5.64
CA GLU A 250 -50.33 -16.68 5.42
C GLU A 250 -50.52 -15.94 6.74
N GLU A 251 -51.26 -16.54 7.68
CA GLU A 251 -51.49 -15.99 9.02
C GLU A 251 -50.19 -16.01 9.84
N ALA A 252 -49.41 -17.08 9.73
CA ALA A 252 -48.11 -17.16 10.41
C ALA A 252 -47.14 -16.05 9.97
N VAL A 253 -47.08 -15.77 8.66
CA VAL A 253 -46.28 -14.67 8.11
C VAL A 253 -46.81 -13.32 8.60
N GLU A 254 -48.12 -13.10 8.57
CA GLU A 254 -48.75 -11.86 9.05
C GLU A 254 -48.38 -11.60 10.51
N ASP A 255 -48.49 -12.60 11.37
CA ASP A 255 -48.14 -12.49 12.79
C ASP A 255 -46.65 -12.22 13.02
N VAL A 256 -45.74 -12.84 12.23
CA VAL A 256 -44.30 -12.57 12.30
C VAL A 256 -43.98 -11.13 11.90
N LEU A 257 -44.54 -10.64 10.79
CA LEU A 257 -44.34 -9.27 10.33
C LEU A 257 -44.94 -8.25 11.31
N ALA A 258 -46.08 -8.59 11.91
CA ALA A 258 -46.70 -7.78 12.95
C ALA A 258 -45.83 -7.74 14.22
N ALA A 259 -45.23 -8.85 14.63
CA ALA A 259 -44.28 -8.90 15.75
C ALA A 259 -43.02 -8.05 15.47
N ARG A 260 -42.46 -8.16 14.25
CA ARG A 260 -41.33 -7.34 13.79
C ARG A 260 -41.67 -5.85 13.84
N SER A 261 -42.83 -5.44 13.31
CA SER A 261 -43.24 -4.03 13.30
C SER A 261 -43.45 -3.46 14.70
N GLU A 262 -43.99 -4.27 15.62
CA GLU A 262 -44.14 -3.87 17.03
C GLU A 262 -42.76 -3.68 17.69
N LEU A 263 -41.84 -4.62 17.48
CA LEU A 263 -40.46 -4.52 17.95
C LEU A 263 -39.74 -3.28 17.38
N GLU A 264 -39.88 -3.01 16.08
CA GLU A 264 -39.29 -1.84 15.41
C GLU A 264 -39.82 -0.52 15.99
N SER A 265 -41.13 -0.44 16.25
CA SER A 265 -41.76 0.74 16.85
C SER A 265 -41.23 1.03 18.25
N GLU A 266 -41.15 0.01 19.10
CA GLU A 266 -40.64 0.14 20.47
C GLU A 266 -39.15 0.54 20.49
N LEU A 267 -38.36 0.04 19.53
CA LEU A 267 -36.92 0.29 19.49
C LEU A 267 -36.52 1.63 18.87
N SER A 268 -37.30 2.19 17.94
CA SER A 268 -36.88 3.36 17.14
C SER A 268 -36.36 4.52 17.98
N GLY A 269 -37.06 4.87 19.07
CA GLY A 269 -36.65 5.97 19.94
C GLY A 269 -35.29 5.76 20.61
N SER A 270 -35.03 4.56 21.15
CA SER A 270 -33.73 4.24 21.75
C SER A 270 -32.63 4.06 20.71
N PHE A 271 -32.96 3.49 19.55
CA PHE A 271 -32.03 3.28 18.45
C PHE A 271 -31.53 4.60 17.88
N ASP A 272 -32.43 5.54 17.59
CA ASP A 272 -32.08 6.85 17.06
C ASP A 272 -31.24 7.63 18.07
N ALA A 273 -31.59 7.58 19.36
CA ALA A 273 -30.82 8.23 20.41
C ALA A 273 -29.39 7.67 20.53
N ASP A 274 -29.23 6.35 20.51
CA ASP A 274 -27.93 5.69 20.58
C ASP A 274 -27.08 5.97 19.31
N ARG A 275 -27.72 5.99 18.14
CA ARG A 275 -27.08 6.34 16.86
C ARG A 275 -26.62 7.80 16.85
N GLU A 276 -27.47 8.73 17.27
CA GLU A 276 -27.12 10.15 17.39
C GLU A 276 -25.97 10.38 18.40
N ALA A 277 -25.97 9.67 19.53
CA ALA A 277 -24.89 9.74 20.50
C ALA A 277 -23.55 9.24 19.93
N LEU A 278 -23.55 8.14 19.17
CA LEU A 278 -22.35 7.63 18.51
C LEU A 278 -21.84 8.55 17.40
N LEU A 279 -22.73 9.16 16.62
CA LEU A 279 -22.37 10.16 15.60
C LEU A 279 -21.77 11.42 16.24
N SER A 280 -22.38 11.91 17.33
CA SER A 280 -21.86 13.03 18.12
C SER A 280 -20.47 12.73 18.68
N LEU A 281 -20.25 11.52 19.22
CA LEU A 281 -18.93 11.09 19.67
C LEU A 281 -17.91 11.05 18.52
N ALA A 282 -18.28 10.49 17.36
CA ALA A 282 -17.41 10.44 16.19
C ALA A 282 -16.96 11.85 15.76
N ASP A 283 -17.90 12.80 15.69
CA ASP A 283 -17.61 14.19 15.33
C ASP A 283 -16.61 14.84 16.30
N VAL A 284 -16.74 14.58 17.61
CA VAL A 284 -15.84 15.14 18.63
C VAL A 284 -14.45 14.51 18.57
N VAL A 285 -14.38 13.21 18.28
CA VAL A 285 -13.11 12.49 18.13
C VAL A 285 -12.35 13.00 16.90
N LEU A 286 -13.04 13.09 15.75
CA LEU A 286 -12.46 13.54 14.49
C LEU A 286 -12.13 15.04 14.47
N ALA A 287 -12.78 15.86 15.29
CA ALA A 287 -12.46 17.28 15.44
C ALA A 287 -11.30 17.56 16.41
N SER A 288 -10.73 16.54 17.06
CA SER A 288 -9.63 16.71 18.02
C SER A 288 -8.27 16.80 17.33
N ASP A 289 -7.32 17.50 17.94
CA ASP A 289 -5.92 17.61 17.46
C ASP A 289 -5.05 16.39 17.83
N ALA A 290 -5.66 15.28 18.25
CA ALA A 290 -4.95 14.07 18.68
C ALA A 290 -4.29 13.32 17.50
N ASP A 291 -4.76 13.53 16.28
CA ASP A 291 -4.23 12.97 15.03
C ASP A 291 -2.78 13.36 14.75
N ARG A 292 -2.31 14.47 15.34
CA ARG A 292 -0.91 14.93 15.26
C ARG A 292 0.08 13.99 15.95
N PHE A 293 -0.36 13.26 16.97
CA PHE A 293 0.51 12.46 17.85
C PHE A 293 0.21 10.97 17.79
N VAL A 294 -0.96 10.58 17.27
CA VAL A 294 -1.41 9.20 17.19
C VAL A 294 -1.45 8.75 15.72
N SER A 295 -1.23 7.46 15.47
CA SER A 295 -1.39 6.89 14.13
C SER A 295 -2.79 7.13 13.56
N VAL A 296 -2.92 7.15 12.23
CA VAL A 296 -4.19 7.39 11.52
C VAL A 296 -5.21 6.25 11.70
N GLU A 297 -4.77 5.02 11.98
CA GLU A 297 -5.62 3.81 11.97
C GLU A 297 -6.86 3.87 12.90
N PRO A 298 -6.78 4.33 14.17
CA PRO A 298 -7.96 4.53 14.99
C PRO A 298 -8.93 5.58 14.45
N PHE A 299 -8.44 6.64 13.81
CA PHE A 299 -9.29 7.68 13.21
C PHE A 299 -10.01 7.16 11.96
N ASP A 300 -9.31 6.42 11.09
CA ASP A 300 -9.94 5.74 9.94
C ASP A 300 -11.08 4.82 10.39
N ARG A 301 -10.89 4.14 11.53
CA ARG A 301 -11.93 3.28 12.12
C ARG A 301 -13.14 4.08 12.60
N VAL A 302 -12.93 5.25 13.20
CA VAL A 302 -14.01 6.17 13.61
C VAL A 302 -14.77 6.68 12.40
N GLU A 303 -14.09 7.10 11.32
CA GLU A 303 -14.73 7.54 10.08
C GLU A 303 -15.52 6.40 9.40
N GLU A 304 -15.00 5.18 9.40
CA GLU A 304 -15.71 4.01 8.90
C GLU A 304 -17.00 3.78 9.67
N VAL A 305 -16.91 3.76 11.01
CA VAL A 305 -18.08 3.60 11.87
C VAL A 305 -19.08 4.74 11.67
N GLN A 306 -18.63 6.00 11.54
CA GLN A 306 -19.52 7.12 11.27
C GLN A 306 -20.31 6.93 9.97
N ARG A 307 -19.62 6.58 8.87
CA ARG A 307 -20.26 6.32 7.57
C ARG A 307 -21.26 5.16 7.64
N GLU A 308 -20.92 4.10 8.35
CA GLU A 308 -21.81 2.95 8.55
C GLU A 308 -23.03 3.30 9.39
N LEU A 309 -22.86 4.09 10.47
CA LEU A 309 -23.95 4.59 11.30
C LEU A 309 -24.89 5.52 10.52
N GLU A 310 -24.37 6.39 9.66
CA GLU A 310 -25.19 7.25 8.80
C GLU A 310 -26.08 6.44 7.83
N ALA A 311 -25.59 5.27 7.39
CA ALA A 311 -26.32 4.38 6.50
C ALA A 311 -27.38 3.51 7.19
N LEU A 312 -27.35 3.38 8.52
CA LEU A 312 -28.37 2.66 9.28
C LEU A 312 -29.70 3.43 9.28
N ASP A 313 -30.76 2.79 8.80
CA ASP A 313 -32.10 3.36 8.67
C ASP A 313 -33.20 2.55 9.38
N SER A 314 -32.89 1.37 9.92
CA SER A 314 -33.85 0.53 10.65
C SER A 314 -33.49 0.34 12.11
N ALA A 315 -34.48 0.49 12.98
CA ALA A 315 -34.36 0.21 14.42
C ALA A 315 -34.11 -1.28 14.72
N LEU A 316 -34.21 -2.16 13.73
CA LEU A 316 -33.93 -3.58 13.85
C LEU A 316 -32.43 -3.91 13.67
N ASP A 317 -31.62 -2.95 13.22
CA ASP A 317 -30.16 -3.11 13.06
C ASP A 317 -29.38 -2.96 14.38
N VAL A 318 -30.01 -3.32 15.51
CA VAL A 318 -29.43 -3.21 16.86
C VAL A 318 -28.10 -3.95 16.99
N GLU A 319 -27.97 -5.08 16.31
CA GLU A 319 -26.72 -5.87 16.31
C GLU A 319 -25.58 -5.08 15.64
N ALA A 320 -25.86 -4.39 14.53
CA ALA A 320 -24.89 -3.52 13.87
C ALA A 320 -24.54 -2.34 14.77
N LEU A 321 -25.56 -1.66 15.34
CA LEU A 321 -25.35 -0.55 16.26
C LEU A 321 -24.48 -0.93 17.48
N THR A 322 -24.70 -2.11 18.05
CA THR A 322 -23.89 -2.65 19.16
C THR A 322 -22.44 -2.88 18.73
N ARG A 323 -22.23 -3.47 17.54
CA ARG A 323 -20.90 -3.67 16.97
C ARG A 323 -20.17 -2.34 16.72
N HIS A 324 -20.88 -1.34 16.20
CA HIS A 324 -20.34 0.00 15.98
C HIS A 324 -20.01 0.70 17.30
N ARG A 325 -20.83 0.54 18.33
CA ARG A 325 -20.53 1.01 19.70
C ARG A 325 -19.22 0.42 20.21
N ASP A 326 -19.05 -0.89 20.13
CA ASP A 326 -17.82 -1.55 20.58
C ASP A 326 -16.59 -1.10 19.78
N ALA A 327 -16.74 -0.93 18.46
CA ALA A 327 -15.68 -0.43 17.59
C ALA A 327 -15.28 1.01 17.94
N MET A 328 -16.25 1.90 18.18
CA MET A 328 -16.01 3.29 18.59
C MET A 328 -15.32 3.35 19.96
N ARG A 329 -15.74 2.51 20.91
CA ARG A 329 -15.13 2.40 22.23
C ARG A 329 -13.68 1.90 22.16
N SER A 330 -13.40 0.95 21.28
CA SER A 330 -12.02 0.49 21.05
C SER A 330 -11.17 1.61 20.46
N ALA A 331 -11.63 2.25 19.39
CA ALA A 331 -10.86 3.29 18.71
C ALA A 331 -10.55 4.48 19.61
N THR A 332 -11.54 4.98 20.35
CA THR A 332 -11.34 6.08 21.32
C THR A 332 -10.35 5.70 22.42
N ARG A 333 -10.43 4.47 22.94
CA ARG A 333 -9.47 3.97 23.91
C ARG A 333 -8.05 3.87 23.33
N ASP A 334 -7.90 3.38 22.10
CA ASP A 334 -6.61 3.23 21.45
C ASP A 334 -5.93 4.59 21.24
N ILE A 335 -6.70 5.63 20.91
CA ILE A 335 -6.19 7.01 20.82
C ILE A 335 -5.70 7.52 22.17
N VAL A 336 -6.49 7.34 23.23
CA VAL A 336 -6.11 7.77 24.60
C VAL A 336 -4.87 7.02 25.08
N GLU A 337 -4.80 5.70 24.86
CA GLU A 337 -3.64 4.88 25.24
C GLU A 337 -2.36 5.32 24.52
N ALA A 338 -2.46 5.68 23.24
CA ALA A 338 -1.33 6.21 22.49
C ALA A 338 -0.86 7.56 23.05
N LEU A 339 -1.78 8.53 23.23
CA LEU A 339 -1.43 9.84 23.83
C LEU A 339 -0.81 9.71 25.22
N GLU A 340 -1.37 8.85 26.08
CA GLU A 340 -0.82 8.61 27.41
C GLU A 340 0.57 7.97 27.33
N SER A 341 0.80 7.05 26.39
CA SER A 341 2.12 6.44 26.17
C SER A 341 3.16 7.47 25.73
N GLU A 342 2.83 8.32 24.75
CA GLU A 342 3.69 9.41 24.26
C GLU A 342 4.04 10.37 25.41
N LEU A 343 3.03 10.78 26.20
CA LEU A 343 3.26 11.65 27.36
C LEU A 343 4.20 11.01 28.39
N GLN A 344 3.97 9.73 28.73
CA GLN A 344 4.79 9.01 29.70
C GLN A 344 6.21 8.76 29.17
N GLU A 345 6.41 8.62 27.86
CA GLU A 345 7.73 8.53 27.25
C GLU A 345 8.49 9.84 27.38
N ALA A 346 7.87 10.96 26.98
CA ALA A 346 8.47 12.27 27.12
C ALA A 346 8.82 12.60 28.59
N VAL A 347 7.93 12.26 29.54
CA VAL A 347 8.22 12.42 30.98
C VAL A 347 9.40 11.55 31.42
N ARG A 348 9.46 10.27 31.01
CA ARG A 348 10.57 9.38 31.36
C ARG A 348 11.90 9.90 30.84
N THR A 349 11.94 10.36 29.59
CA THR A 349 13.13 10.99 29.00
C THR A 349 13.58 12.19 29.83
N LEU A 350 12.67 13.11 30.14
CA LEU A 350 12.97 14.32 30.91
C LEU A 350 13.36 14.05 32.38
N GLU A 351 12.83 13.00 33.01
CA GLU A 351 13.16 12.60 34.38
C GLU A 351 14.48 11.82 34.49
N SER A 352 14.87 11.13 33.43
CA SER A 352 16.13 10.37 33.39
C SER A 352 17.37 11.27 33.35
N GLU A 353 17.19 12.51 32.89
CA GLU A 353 18.26 13.46 32.65
C GLU A 353 18.45 14.48 33.78
N SER A 354 19.70 14.92 33.95
CA SER A 354 20.06 15.93 34.94
C SER A 354 19.73 17.33 34.41
N LEU A 355 18.46 17.71 34.47
CA LEU A 355 17.96 18.98 33.91
C LEU A 355 18.00 20.15 34.91
N PRO A 356 18.36 21.37 34.48
CA PRO A 356 18.32 22.55 35.34
C PRO A 356 16.94 22.85 35.89
N ALA A 357 16.89 23.44 37.09
CA ALA A 357 15.63 23.79 37.74
C ALA A 357 14.75 24.69 36.86
N GLY A 358 13.46 24.32 36.74
CA GLY A 358 12.47 25.05 35.97
C GLY A 358 12.56 24.88 34.45
N TYR A 359 13.35 23.93 33.92
CA TYR A 359 13.41 23.64 32.47
C TYR A 359 12.10 23.07 31.93
N TYR A 360 11.48 22.18 32.71
CA TYR A 360 10.13 21.69 32.47
C TYR A 360 9.38 21.57 33.80
N THR A 361 8.06 21.53 33.71
CA THR A 361 7.14 21.24 34.81
C THR A 361 6.34 20.01 34.41
N ARG A 362 6.29 19.00 35.27
CA ARG A 362 5.49 17.78 35.02
C ARG A 362 3.99 18.17 34.91
N PRO A 363 3.33 17.89 33.78
CA PRO A 363 1.90 18.15 33.60
C PRO A 363 1.06 17.30 34.55
N ALA A 364 -0.09 17.82 35.01
CA ALA A 364 -1.01 17.06 35.87
C ALA A 364 -1.57 15.82 35.17
N ALA A 365 -1.80 15.89 33.85
CA ALA A 365 -2.25 14.77 33.03
C ALA A 365 -1.30 13.55 33.07
N ALA A 366 -0.01 13.75 33.38
CA ALA A 366 0.95 12.65 33.51
C ALA A 366 0.77 11.83 34.81
N ASP A 367 -0.05 12.30 35.75
CA ASP A 367 -0.35 11.61 37.00
C ASP A 367 -1.73 10.94 36.99
N GLU A 368 -2.49 11.10 35.91
CA GLU A 368 -3.85 10.57 35.73
C GLU A 368 -3.84 9.28 34.88
N ASP A 369 -4.71 8.32 35.22
CA ASP A 369 -4.90 7.06 34.47
C ASP A 369 -6.10 7.23 33.52
N HIS A 370 -5.87 7.96 32.42
CA HIS A 370 -6.91 8.26 31.43
C HIS A 370 -7.35 6.97 30.74
N ALA A 371 -6.42 6.15 30.24
CA ALA A 371 -6.72 4.88 29.60
C ALA A 371 -7.53 3.94 30.52
N GLY A 372 -7.19 3.85 31.81
CA GLY A 372 -7.95 3.09 32.80
C GLY A 372 -9.35 3.63 33.05
N THR A 373 -9.59 4.94 32.86
CA THR A 373 -10.92 5.54 32.93
C THR A 373 -11.75 5.19 31.70
N PHE A 374 -11.23 5.37 30.48
CA PHE A 374 -11.91 4.98 29.24
C PHE A 374 -12.26 3.48 29.20
N ARG A 375 -11.40 2.61 29.74
CA ARG A 375 -11.68 1.17 29.86
C ARG A 375 -12.91 0.82 30.69
N ARG A 376 -13.34 1.70 31.60
CA ARG A 376 -14.45 1.46 32.54
C ARG A 376 -15.77 2.07 32.08
N LEU A 377 -15.77 2.94 31.07
CA LEU A 377 -16.96 3.63 30.59
C LEU A 377 -17.66 2.79 29.53
N ASP A 378 -18.87 2.32 29.84
CA ASP A 378 -19.74 1.57 28.93
C ASP A 378 -20.74 2.44 28.16
N ASP A 379 -21.10 3.58 28.73
CA ASP A 379 -22.07 4.51 28.15
C ASP A 379 -21.38 5.48 27.17
N VAL A 380 -21.99 5.65 25.99
CA VAL A 380 -21.44 6.49 24.91
C VAL A 380 -21.44 7.97 25.30
N SER A 381 -22.47 8.44 26.00
CA SER A 381 -22.57 9.84 26.42
C SER A 381 -21.57 10.17 27.53
N GLU A 382 -21.34 9.22 28.45
CA GLU A 382 -20.27 9.34 29.45
C GLU A 382 -18.89 9.34 28.78
N LEU A 383 -18.68 8.48 27.78
CA LEU A 383 -17.42 8.43 27.03
C LEU A 383 -17.16 9.73 26.26
N GLU A 384 -18.17 10.28 25.59
CA GLU A 384 -18.07 11.59 24.91
C GLU A 384 -17.75 12.73 25.89
N SER A 385 -18.35 12.71 27.08
CA SER A 385 -18.09 13.71 28.13
C SER A 385 -16.65 13.61 28.65
N GLU A 386 -16.16 12.39 28.88
CA GLU A 386 -14.80 12.12 29.30
C GLU A 386 -13.79 12.50 28.22
N TRP A 387 -14.08 12.21 26.94
CA TRP A 387 -13.27 12.63 25.79
C TRP A 387 -13.06 14.14 25.77
N ARG A 388 -14.14 14.91 25.88
CA ARG A 388 -14.01 16.38 25.90
C ARG A 388 -13.25 16.90 27.12
N ALA A 389 -13.27 16.18 28.24
CA ALA A 389 -12.58 16.60 29.46
C ALA A 389 -11.07 16.27 29.42
N SER A 390 -10.70 15.13 28.83
CA SER A 390 -9.35 14.57 28.96
C SER A 390 -8.45 14.81 27.74
N ILE A 391 -8.98 14.87 26.52
CA ILE A 391 -8.14 14.87 25.30
C ILE A 391 -7.38 16.19 25.08
N GLU A 392 -8.03 17.34 25.23
CA GLU A 392 -7.34 18.64 25.06
C GLU A 392 -6.17 18.79 26.06
N PRO A 393 -6.34 18.55 27.38
CA PRO A 393 -5.22 18.55 28.32
C PRO A 393 -4.11 17.54 27.99
N LEU A 394 -4.46 16.35 27.49
CA LEU A 394 -3.48 15.34 27.09
C LEU A 394 -2.66 15.78 25.88
N VAL A 395 -3.34 16.27 24.84
CA VAL A 395 -2.69 16.77 23.62
C VAL A 395 -1.77 17.96 23.93
N GLU A 396 -2.23 18.92 24.75
CA GLU A 396 -1.39 20.04 25.20
C GLU A 396 -0.17 19.57 26.02
N ALA A 397 -0.34 18.56 26.87
CA ALA A 397 0.74 18.00 27.67
C ALA A 397 1.78 17.28 26.80
N VAL A 398 1.34 16.49 25.83
CA VAL A 398 2.22 15.81 24.85
C VAL A 398 2.97 16.85 24.02
N ASP A 399 2.28 17.80 23.39
CA ASP A 399 2.89 18.85 22.55
C ASP A 399 3.97 19.64 23.31
N SER A 400 3.67 20.01 24.56
CA SER A 400 4.58 20.78 25.43
C SER A 400 5.83 20.00 25.85
N LEU A 401 5.70 18.68 26.09
CA LEU A 401 6.82 17.86 26.55
C LEU A 401 7.60 17.19 25.44
N ASP A 402 6.97 16.79 24.34
CA ASP A 402 7.59 16.10 23.21
C ASP A 402 8.77 16.90 22.63
N THR A 403 8.54 18.20 22.39
CA THR A 403 9.60 19.10 21.92
C THR A 403 10.77 19.16 22.91
N LYS A 404 10.48 19.20 24.22
CA LYS A 404 11.52 19.27 25.26
C LYS A 404 12.28 17.96 25.41
N ALA A 405 11.57 16.82 25.34
CA ALA A 405 12.16 15.49 25.41
C ALA A 405 13.10 15.27 24.21
N THR A 406 12.64 15.60 23.00
CA THR A 406 13.46 15.57 21.78
C THR A 406 14.71 16.43 21.90
N VAL A 407 14.59 17.66 22.43
CA VAL A 407 15.74 18.55 22.66
C VAL A 407 16.72 17.94 23.64
N VAL A 408 16.24 17.33 24.72
CA VAL A 408 17.08 16.71 25.75
C VAL A 408 17.83 15.48 25.21
N GLU A 409 17.18 14.65 24.41
CA GLU A 409 17.81 13.48 23.79
C GLU A 409 18.90 13.87 22.79
N ALA A 410 18.65 14.88 21.96
CA ALA A 410 19.62 15.37 20.97
C ALA A 410 20.66 16.33 21.59
N TYR A 411 20.46 16.77 22.84
CA TYR A 411 21.30 17.79 23.46
C TYR A 411 22.79 17.45 23.48
N PRO A 412 23.24 16.21 23.81
CA PRO A 412 24.66 15.88 23.84
C PRO A 412 25.38 16.23 22.53
N ASP A 413 24.79 15.85 21.40
CA ASP A 413 25.38 16.06 20.06
C ASP A 413 25.41 17.54 19.68
N VAL A 414 24.37 18.30 20.04
CA VAL A 414 24.25 19.72 19.68
C VAL A 414 25.07 20.63 20.62
N SER A 415 25.23 20.23 21.88
CA SER A 415 25.92 21.04 22.88
C SER A 415 27.40 21.23 22.60
N GLU A 416 28.04 20.26 21.95
CA GLU A 416 29.43 20.35 21.49
C GLU A 416 29.57 21.40 20.39
N THR A 417 28.70 21.35 19.36
CA THR A 417 28.67 22.37 18.30
C THR A 417 28.41 23.77 18.84
N ILE A 418 27.48 23.92 19.81
CA ILE A 418 27.23 25.22 20.46
C ILE A 418 28.50 25.72 21.16
N ASP A 419 29.22 24.87 21.89
CA ASP A 419 30.42 25.29 22.62
C ASP A 419 31.56 25.67 21.67
N GLU A 420 31.80 24.89 20.61
CA GLU A 420 32.80 25.19 19.59
C GLU A 420 32.54 26.54 18.88
N GLN A 421 31.28 26.79 18.51
CA GLN A 421 30.88 28.04 17.87
C GLN A 421 30.98 29.24 18.83
N LEU A 422 30.61 29.06 20.11
CA LEU A 422 30.82 30.10 21.13
C LEU A 422 32.32 30.39 21.38
N ARG A 423 33.20 29.38 21.29
CA ARG A 423 34.64 29.56 21.49
C ARG A 423 35.33 30.25 20.33
N SER A 424 34.90 29.98 19.09
CA SER A 424 35.45 30.54 17.85
C SER A 424 34.90 31.93 17.51
N GLU A 425 33.58 32.11 17.52
CA GLU A 425 32.92 33.35 17.05
C GLU A 425 32.42 34.23 18.20
N GLY A 426 32.29 33.68 19.41
CA GLY A 426 31.73 34.37 20.57
C GLY A 426 30.21 34.50 20.53
N THR A 427 29.56 34.10 19.43
CA THR A 427 28.10 34.10 19.26
C THR A 427 27.63 32.90 18.45
N VAL A 428 26.45 32.38 18.75
CA VAL A 428 25.82 31.29 18.00
C VAL A 428 24.36 31.64 17.77
N THR A 429 23.90 31.51 16.54
CA THR A 429 22.52 31.78 16.12
C THR A 429 21.82 30.50 15.67
N ALA A 430 20.49 30.55 15.54
CA ALA A 430 19.70 29.40 15.09
C ALA A 430 20.11 28.86 13.70
N GLY A 431 20.72 29.68 12.84
CA GLY A 431 21.19 29.25 11.51
C GLY A 431 22.45 28.38 11.55
N ASP A 432 23.19 28.43 12.65
CA ASP A 432 24.49 27.76 12.80
C ASP A 432 24.33 26.32 13.31
N LEU A 433 23.12 25.96 13.77
CA LEU A 433 22.81 24.62 14.26
C LEU A 433 21.96 23.84 13.23
N PRO A 434 22.31 22.57 12.95
CA PRO A 434 21.56 21.72 12.02
C PRO A 434 20.29 21.12 12.66
N VAL A 435 19.57 21.90 13.47
CA VAL A 435 18.41 21.44 14.24
C VAL A 435 17.21 22.37 14.10
N ARG A 436 16.02 21.83 14.36
CA ARG A 436 14.81 22.62 14.56
C ARG A 436 14.72 23.04 16.02
N HIS A 437 13.98 24.13 16.29
CA HIS A 437 13.78 24.63 17.66
C HIS A 437 15.08 24.98 18.40
N ALA A 438 16.05 25.58 17.70
CA ALA A 438 17.35 25.97 18.25
C ALA A 438 17.22 26.81 19.55
N GLU A 439 16.15 27.60 19.68
CA GLU A 439 15.84 28.36 20.89
C GLU A 439 15.72 27.49 22.16
N GLN A 440 15.24 26.24 22.05
CA GLN A 440 15.14 25.32 23.18
C GLN A 440 16.51 24.76 23.59
N PHE A 441 17.38 24.48 22.61
CA PHE A 441 18.77 24.07 22.85
C PHE A 441 19.55 25.21 23.51
N PHE A 442 19.41 26.43 23.01
CA PHE A 442 20.02 27.62 23.61
C PHE A 442 19.53 27.87 25.02
N GLY A 443 18.22 27.77 25.26
CA GLY A 443 17.65 27.90 26.59
C GLY A 443 18.15 26.84 27.59
N LEU A 444 18.41 25.61 27.13
CA LEU A 444 19.00 24.56 27.97
C LEU A 444 20.48 24.82 28.23
N TYR A 445 21.24 25.21 27.20
CA TYR A 445 22.67 25.51 27.29
C TYR A 445 22.96 26.69 28.22
N PHE A 446 22.22 27.80 28.08
CA PHE A 446 22.28 28.95 28.98
C PHE A 446 22.06 28.59 30.46
N ARG A 447 21.13 27.68 30.74
CA ARG A 447 20.85 27.26 32.13
C ARG A 447 21.92 26.34 32.71
N ARG A 448 22.65 25.62 31.85
CA ARG A 448 23.79 24.77 32.24
C ARG A 448 25.09 25.59 32.37
N ASN A 449 25.21 26.69 31.63
CA ASN A 449 26.43 27.52 31.53
C ASN A 449 26.16 28.98 31.93
N PRO A 450 26.46 29.38 33.18
CA PRO A 450 26.12 30.70 33.72
C PRO A 450 26.93 31.87 33.14
N ASP A 451 27.99 31.58 32.39
CA ASP A 451 28.91 32.52 31.73
C ASP A 451 28.43 32.99 30.34
N VAL A 452 27.31 32.45 29.86
CA VAL A 452 26.76 32.70 28.54
C VAL A 452 25.51 33.56 28.67
N GLU A 453 25.31 34.50 27.75
CA GLU A 453 24.08 35.30 27.66
C GLU A 453 23.17 34.73 26.56
N PHE A 454 21.86 34.74 26.77
CA PHE A 454 20.85 34.26 25.83
C PHE A 454 19.85 35.37 25.50
N ASP A 455 19.68 35.67 24.21
CA ASP A 455 18.63 36.55 23.70
C ASP A 455 17.46 35.69 23.18
N PRO A 456 16.30 35.67 23.85
CA PRO A 456 15.14 34.90 23.40
C PRO A 456 14.34 35.56 22.27
N ASP A 457 14.46 36.88 22.06
CA ASP A 457 13.73 37.61 21.02
C ASP A 457 14.39 37.44 19.64
N ALA A 458 15.71 37.25 19.64
CA ALA A 458 16.51 36.84 18.49
C ALA A 458 17.37 35.64 18.92
N PRO A 459 16.89 34.39 18.76
CA PRO A 459 17.47 33.21 19.41
C PRO A 459 18.95 33.05 19.08
N ALA A 460 19.76 33.50 20.03
CA ALA A 460 21.22 33.52 19.94
C ALA A 460 21.85 33.44 21.33
N LEU A 461 22.97 32.74 21.40
CA LEU A 461 23.86 32.71 22.57
C LEU A 461 25.07 33.60 22.31
N SER A 462 25.58 34.24 23.35
CA SER A 462 26.82 35.00 23.28
C SER A 462 27.70 34.78 24.50
N ARG A 463 29.01 34.64 24.27
CA ARG A 463 30.06 34.56 25.29
C ARG A 463 31.02 35.73 25.03
N GLY A 464 31.13 36.64 26.01
CA GLY A 464 31.71 37.98 25.79
C GLY A 464 33.19 38.06 25.43
N THR A 465 33.93 36.95 25.37
CA THR A 465 35.31 36.92 24.90
C THR A 465 35.54 35.64 24.10
N VAL A 466 36.01 35.80 22.86
CA VAL A 466 36.49 34.70 22.01
C VAL A 466 37.78 34.18 22.61
N GLU A 467 37.98 32.86 22.63
CA GLU A 467 39.22 32.27 23.11
C GLU A 467 40.31 32.50 22.04
N THR A 468 41.42 33.09 22.46
CA THR A 468 42.56 33.37 21.58
C THR A 468 43.84 32.74 22.11
N TYR A 469 44.70 32.35 21.18
CA TYR A 469 45.95 31.63 21.42
C TYR A 469 47.12 32.25 20.67
N THR A 470 48.33 31.83 21.00
CA THR A 470 49.54 32.16 20.24
C THR A 470 49.90 30.98 19.32
N VAL A 471 50.18 31.27 18.05
CA VAL A 471 50.77 30.30 17.11
C VAL A 471 52.19 30.74 16.77
N GLU A 472 53.18 29.91 17.11
CA GLU A 472 54.59 30.11 16.75
C GLU A 472 54.99 29.12 15.66
N VAL A 473 55.41 29.64 14.51
CA VAL A 473 55.81 28.87 13.34
C VAL A 473 57.31 29.01 13.16
N THR A 474 58.03 27.91 13.26
CA THR A 474 59.46 27.85 12.92
C THR A 474 59.61 27.39 11.48
N VAL A 475 60.28 28.19 10.66
CA VAL A 475 60.65 27.85 9.28
C VAL A 475 62.10 27.41 9.26
N ALA A 476 62.37 26.18 8.83
CA ALA A 476 63.70 25.60 8.78
C ALA A 476 64.05 25.17 7.35
N TYR A 477 65.11 25.72 6.79
CA TYR A 477 65.69 25.28 5.52
C TYR A 477 66.62 24.08 5.73
N ASP A 478 66.70 23.22 4.73
CA ASP A 478 67.59 22.05 4.71
C ASP A 478 69.09 22.41 4.72
N GLU A 479 69.47 23.48 4.03
CA GLU A 479 70.84 23.96 3.91
C GLU A 479 70.98 25.45 4.26
N GLY A 480 72.13 25.81 4.84
CA GLY A 480 72.42 27.18 5.25
C GLY A 480 72.95 28.02 4.09
N SER A 481 72.54 29.29 4.01
CA SER A 481 72.97 30.25 2.99
C SER A 481 73.88 31.36 3.56
N GLU A 482 74.86 31.81 2.77
CA GLU A 482 75.70 32.98 3.10
C GLU A 482 74.86 34.28 3.11
N ASP A 483 73.92 34.40 2.18
CA ASP A 483 72.94 35.48 2.13
C ASP A 483 71.68 35.13 2.94
N LYS A 484 71.00 36.16 3.44
CA LYS A 484 69.72 35.97 4.13
C LYS A 484 68.63 35.62 3.11
N ARG A 485 67.88 34.56 3.39
CA ARG A 485 66.66 34.17 2.68
C ARG A 485 65.43 34.78 3.35
N THR A 486 64.34 34.90 2.59
CA THR A 486 63.08 35.51 3.07
C THR A 486 61.90 34.56 2.84
N ALA A 487 61.29 34.02 3.89
CA ALA A 487 60.04 33.27 3.77
C ALA A 487 58.82 34.11 4.18
N VAL A 488 57.69 33.94 3.50
CA VAL A 488 56.39 34.47 3.89
C VAL A 488 55.57 33.36 4.54
N VAL A 489 55.20 33.56 5.80
CA VAL A 489 54.33 32.65 6.56
C VAL A 489 52.95 33.28 6.64
N GLU A 490 51.93 32.57 6.20
CA GLU A 490 50.52 32.99 6.22
C GLU A 490 49.70 32.01 7.04
N LEU A 491 48.86 32.53 7.94
CA LEU A 491 47.90 31.75 8.71
C LEU A 491 46.51 32.31 8.44
N ALA A 492 45.65 31.50 7.83
CA ALA A 492 44.35 31.97 7.34
C ALA A 492 43.20 30.99 7.66
N ASN A 493 42.02 31.54 7.95
CA ASN A 493 40.73 30.85 8.00
C ASN A 493 39.59 31.78 7.53
N ASP A 494 38.35 31.32 7.63
CA ASP A 494 37.16 32.16 7.41
C ASP A 494 37.01 33.21 8.53
N GLY A 495 37.69 34.35 8.38
CA GLY A 495 37.57 35.51 9.28
C GLY A 495 38.89 36.04 9.85
N PHE A 496 39.99 35.28 9.72
CA PHE A 496 41.34 35.65 10.13
C PHE A 496 42.33 35.40 8.98
N ASP A 497 43.12 36.41 8.61
CA ASP A 497 44.23 36.32 7.64
C ASP A 497 45.36 37.19 8.17
N GLU A 498 46.42 36.55 8.66
CA GLU A 498 47.66 37.22 9.02
C GLU A 498 48.85 36.64 8.28
N ARG A 499 49.79 37.54 7.95
CA ARG A 499 51.04 37.20 7.25
C ARG A 499 52.24 37.76 8.01
N ALA A 500 53.28 36.95 8.12
CA ALA A 500 54.57 37.32 8.69
C ALA A 500 55.70 37.04 7.69
N VAL A 501 56.71 37.90 7.68
CA VAL A 501 57.91 37.72 6.84
C VAL A 501 59.06 37.32 7.76
N VAL A 502 59.70 36.20 7.44
CA VAL A 502 60.81 35.60 8.19
C VAL A 502 62.09 35.74 7.39
N GLU A 503 63.07 36.49 7.90
CA GLU A 503 64.42 36.52 7.33
C GLU A 503 65.35 35.56 8.08
N THR A 504 65.99 34.62 7.38
CA THR A 504 66.92 33.68 8.02
C THR A 504 68.02 33.15 7.09
N HIS A 505 69.12 32.68 7.68
CA HIS A 505 70.15 31.91 6.97
C HIS A 505 69.86 30.40 6.96
N LEU A 506 69.03 29.91 7.89
CA LEU A 506 68.74 28.49 8.04
C LEU A 506 67.41 28.26 8.80
N VAL A 507 67.26 28.84 10.01
CA VAL A 507 66.06 28.70 10.83
C VAL A 507 65.55 30.06 11.28
N GLY A 508 64.28 30.36 11.07
CA GLY A 508 63.63 31.58 11.54
C GLY A 508 62.25 31.28 12.12
N SER A 509 61.67 32.20 12.88
CA SER A 509 60.34 32.03 13.46
C SER A 509 59.42 33.22 13.19
N ALA A 510 58.14 32.91 13.01
CA ALA A 510 57.03 33.84 12.96
C ALA A 510 56.12 33.57 14.16
N ARG A 511 55.57 34.64 14.75
CA ARG A 511 54.62 34.55 15.85
C ARG A 511 53.35 35.29 15.50
N PHE A 512 52.22 34.58 15.55
CA PHE A 512 50.88 35.11 15.46
C PHE A 512 50.28 35.13 16.87
N ALA A 513 49.79 36.29 17.30
CA ALA A 513 49.18 36.46 18.61
C ALA A 513 47.67 36.69 18.44
N ASP A 514 46.91 36.44 19.50
CA ASP A 514 45.46 36.62 19.51
C ASP A 514 44.73 35.84 18.40
N VAL A 515 45.24 34.65 18.04
CA VAL A 515 44.65 33.75 17.04
C VAL A 515 43.40 33.08 17.63
N PRO A 516 42.19 33.31 17.09
CA PRO A 516 40.97 32.69 17.59
C PRO A 516 41.00 31.16 17.59
N PHE A 517 40.24 30.51 18.46
CA PHE A 517 39.99 29.08 18.39
C PHE A 517 39.46 28.68 17.00
N GLY A 518 40.04 27.65 16.37
CA GLY A 518 39.53 27.14 15.10
C GLY A 518 40.54 26.35 14.27
N GLU A 519 40.11 25.93 13.09
CA GLU A 519 40.96 25.30 12.08
C GLU A 519 41.52 26.39 11.13
N TYR A 520 42.82 26.30 10.82
CA TYR A 520 43.54 27.26 9.99
C TYR A 520 44.37 26.56 8.92
N VAL A 521 44.58 27.25 7.80
CA VAL A 521 45.58 26.90 6.79
C VAL A 521 46.84 27.71 7.04
N LEU A 522 47.93 27.02 7.37
CA LEU A 522 49.28 27.56 7.43
C LEU A 522 49.96 27.36 6.07
N SER A 523 50.40 28.45 5.44
CA SER A 523 51.19 28.44 4.21
C SER A 523 52.56 29.07 4.46
N VAL A 524 53.63 28.43 3.99
CA VAL A 524 55.01 28.94 4.06
C VAL A 524 55.57 29.01 2.64
N ASP A 525 55.73 30.22 2.12
CA ASP A 525 56.30 30.50 0.81
C ASP A 525 57.77 30.97 0.97
N PRO A 526 58.76 30.16 0.60
CA PRO A 526 60.17 30.47 0.83
C PRO A 526 60.73 31.59 -0.05
N ARG A 527 60.03 32.05 -1.09
CA ARG A 527 60.47 33.09 -2.05
C ARG A 527 61.84 32.88 -2.71
N GLU A 528 62.34 31.65 -2.65
CA GLU A 528 63.58 31.22 -3.28
C GLU A 528 63.25 30.24 -4.41
N ASP A 529 63.89 30.41 -5.57
CA ASP A 529 63.56 29.63 -6.78
C ASP A 529 63.85 28.13 -6.65
N ASP A 530 64.69 27.73 -5.69
CA ASP A 530 65.07 26.33 -5.44
C ASP A 530 64.15 25.62 -4.43
N TYR A 531 63.15 26.31 -3.88
CA TYR A 531 62.31 25.81 -2.78
C TYR A 531 60.82 25.92 -3.12
N ALA A 532 60.01 24.95 -2.66
CA ALA A 532 58.56 24.95 -2.85
C ALA A 532 57.82 25.51 -1.62
N ALA A 533 56.64 26.09 -1.86
CA ALA A 533 55.74 26.49 -0.78
C ALA A 533 55.17 25.25 -0.07
N VAL A 534 54.99 25.35 1.24
CA VAL A 534 54.43 24.28 2.08
C VAL A 534 53.12 24.72 2.68
N GLU A 535 52.06 23.94 2.49
CA GLU A 535 50.74 24.19 3.10
C GLU A 535 50.39 23.08 4.10
N ARG A 536 49.82 23.46 5.25
CA ARG A 536 49.38 22.54 6.31
C ARG A 536 48.12 23.06 6.99
N THR A 537 47.23 22.15 7.38
CA THR A 537 46.10 22.47 8.26
C THR A 537 46.53 22.40 9.73
N LEU A 538 46.14 23.38 10.53
CA LEU A 538 46.41 23.48 11.96
C LEU A 538 45.09 23.65 12.74
N GLN A 539 44.91 22.84 13.78
CA GLN A 539 43.89 23.07 14.79
C GLN A 539 44.47 23.96 15.90
N VAL A 540 43.83 25.08 16.20
CA VAL A 540 44.23 26.00 17.26
C VAL A 540 43.21 25.92 18.40
N ASP A 541 43.51 25.07 19.39
CA ASP A 541 42.74 24.87 20.62
C ASP A 541 43.55 25.13 21.91
N GLU A 542 44.83 25.39 21.74
CA GLU A 542 45.80 25.85 22.72
C GLU A 542 46.90 26.68 22.05
N ASP A 543 47.90 27.15 22.79
CA ASP A 543 49.10 27.75 22.19
C ASP A 543 49.82 26.70 21.33
N VAL A 544 49.99 26.96 20.04
CA VAL A 544 50.56 26.01 19.06
C VAL A 544 51.98 26.39 18.69
N GLU A 545 52.93 25.47 18.86
CA GLU A 545 54.28 25.56 18.31
C GLU A 545 54.44 24.55 17.19
N THR A 546 54.77 25.00 15.97
CA THR A 546 54.95 24.12 14.81
C THR A 546 56.21 24.43 14.03
N THR A 547 56.80 23.41 13.42
CA THR A 547 57.98 23.55 12.55
C THR A 547 57.62 23.13 11.14
N VAL A 548 57.95 24.00 10.18
CA VAL A 548 57.82 23.77 8.74
C VAL A 548 59.23 23.67 8.16
N ASP A 549 59.60 22.45 7.80
CA ASP A 549 60.82 22.17 7.07
C ASP A 549 60.59 22.48 5.59
N VAL A 550 61.46 23.33 5.04
CA VAL A 550 61.48 23.75 3.64
C VAL A 550 62.69 23.09 2.99
N GLU A 551 62.42 22.09 2.15
CA GLU A 551 63.44 21.31 1.44
C GLU A 551 63.65 21.86 0.03
N ALA A 552 64.88 21.80 -0.47
CA ALA A 552 65.17 22.15 -1.84
C ALA A 552 64.49 21.15 -2.78
N VAL A 553 63.81 21.68 -3.80
CA VAL A 553 63.03 20.90 -4.75
C VAL A 553 63.67 21.02 -6.12
N SER A 554 63.87 19.90 -6.81
CA SER A 554 64.48 19.90 -8.15
C SER A 554 63.64 20.73 -9.12
N LEU A 555 64.27 21.31 -10.16
CA LEU A 555 63.55 22.05 -11.19
C LEU A 555 62.44 21.20 -11.85
N TYR A 556 62.63 19.89 -11.95
CA TYR A 556 61.60 18.96 -12.42
C TYR A 556 60.39 18.95 -11.46
N ASP A 557 60.64 18.71 -10.17
CA ASP A 557 59.60 18.61 -9.16
C ASP A 557 58.87 19.94 -8.96
N GLN A 558 59.54 21.09 -9.14
CA GLN A 558 58.90 22.40 -9.14
C GLN A 558 57.93 22.60 -10.31
N LEU A 559 58.31 22.15 -11.51
CA LEU A 559 57.53 22.35 -12.73
C LEU A 559 56.38 21.34 -12.88
N VAL A 560 56.53 20.17 -12.27
CA VAL A 560 55.63 19.03 -12.42
C VAL A 560 54.78 18.82 -11.15
N GLY A 561 55.41 18.85 -9.98
CA GLY A 561 54.77 18.73 -8.66
C GLY A 561 53.75 17.60 -8.56
N ASP A 562 52.66 17.85 -7.84
CA ASP A 562 51.53 16.90 -7.68
C ASP A 562 50.81 16.57 -9.00
N ARG A 563 51.12 17.28 -10.09
CA ARG A 563 50.52 17.08 -11.42
C ARG A 563 51.27 16.03 -12.24
N GLU A 564 52.31 15.39 -11.69
CA GLU A 564 53.16 14.42 -12.39
C GLU A 564 52.39 13.35 -13.17
N ALA A 565 51.40 12.70 -12.56
CA ALA A 565 50.62 11.66 -13.21
C ALA A 565 49.84 12.19 -14.43
N THR A 566 49.28 13.41 -14.31
CA THR A 566 48.53 14.07 -15.37
C THR A 566 49.47 14.48 -16.51
N ILE A 567 50.61 15.08 -16.18
CA ILE A 567 51.59 15.55 -17.15
C ILE A 567 52.23 14.36 -17.89
N ARG A 568 52.60 13.28 -17.21
CA ARG A 568 53.14 12.07 -17.85
C ARG A 568 52.18 11.45 -18.86
N THR A 569 50.87 11.48 -18.59
CA THR A 569 49.86 11.03 -19.56
C THR A 569 49.88 11.89 -20.83
N GLN A 570 50.11 13.20 -20.70
CA GLN A 570 50.23 14.10 -21.84
C GLN A 570 51.55 13.90 -22.61
N VAL A 571 52.63 13.49 -21.93
CA VAL A 571 53.89 13.14 -22.60
C VAL A 571 53.69 12.00 -23.60
N GLU A 572 52.85 11.00 -23.32
CA GLU A 572 52.54 9.93 -24.29
C GLU A 572 51.85 10.46 -25.56
N GLU A 573 50.97 11.44 -25.40
CA GLU A 573 50.20 12.02 -26.52
C GLU A 573 51.04 12.98 -27.37
N PHE A 574 51.82 13.85 -26.72
CA PHE A 574 52.57 14.92 -27.39
C PHE A 574 54.02 14.55 -27.68
N GLY A 575 54.55 13.52 -27.04
CA GLY A 575 55.94 13.05 -27.13
C GLY A 575 56.46 12.92 -28.56
N PRO A 576 55.75 12.24 -29.50
CA PRO A 576 56.23 12.11 -30.88
C PRO A 576 56.40 13.46 -31.60
N ARG A 577 55.56 14.46 -31.27
CA ARG A 577 55.69 15.81 -31.85
C ARG A 577 56.83 16.59 -31.21
N LEU A 578 57.07 16.40 -29.92
CA LEU A 578 58.21 16.98 -29.22
C LEU A 578 59.52 16.39 -29.74
N GLU A 579 59.56 15.07 -29.97
CA GLU A 579 60.69 14.36 -30.59
C GLU A 579 60.98 14.88 -32.00
N ASP A 580 59.97 14.96 -32.88
CA ASP A 580 60.13 15.52 -34.24
C ASP A 580 60.68 16.95 -34.20
N ARG A 581 60.16 17.77 -33.28
CA ARG A 581 60.58 19.16 -33.11
C ARG A 581 62.01 19.25 -32.59
N PHE A 582 62.34 18.49 -31.55
CA PHE A 582 63.68 18.43 -30.97
C PHE A 582 64.71 17.94 -31.99
N ALA A 583 64.37 16.95 -32.82
CA ALA A 583 65.23 16.47 -33.90
C ALA A 583 65.48 17.53 -35.00
N GLU A 584 64.54 18.46 -35.21
CA GLU A 584 64.69 19.57 -36.15
C GLU A 584 65.55 20.71 -35.58
N THR A 585 65.33 21.09 -34.32
CA THR A 585 65.92 22.30 -33.71
C THR A 585 67.14 22.04 -32.83
N GLY A 586 67.33 20.82 -32.34
CA GLY A 586 68.37 20.44 -31.37
C GLY A 586 68.08 20.81 -29.92
N TYR A 587 66.96 21.48 -29.65
CA TYR A 587 66.47 21.84 -28.32
C TYR A 587 64.99 22.20 -28.34
N LEU A 588 64.35 22.20 -27.18
CA LEU A 588 63.01 22.77 -26.99
C LEU A 588 63.05 23.86 -25.92
N SER A 589 62.16 24.84 -26.03
CA SER A 589 62.03 25.87 -25.00
C SER A 589 60.59 26.35 -24.83
N THR A 590 60.19 26.76 -23.64
CA THR A 590 58.85 27.32 -23.39
C THR A 590 58.54 28.60 -24.19
N ALA A 591 59.56 29.27 -24.75
CA ALA A 591 59.39 30.39 -25.67
C ALA A 591 58.97 29.98 -27.10
N MET A 592 58.91 28.68 -27.41
CA MET A 592 58.40 28.18 -28.68
C MET A 592 56.88 28.00 -28.63
N ASP A 593 56.22 28.15 -29.78
CA ASP A 593 54.79 27.92 -29.88
C ASP A 593 54.47 26.41 -29.83
N PHE A 594 53.71 25.99 -28.83
CA PHE A 594 53.14 24.64 -28.72
C PHE A 594 51.61 24.68 -28.79
N PRO A 595 50.95 23.64 -29.31
CA PRO A 595 49.50 23.57 -29.43
C PRO A 595 48.81 23.17 -28.09
N ILE A 596 49.27 23.70 -26.96
CA ILE A 596 48.75 23.49 -25.61
C ILE A 596 48.79 24.81 -24.82
N THR A 597 48.03 24.92 -23.73
CA THR A 597 48.02 26.12 -22.90
C THR A 597 49.40 26.37 -22.28
N ASP A 598 49.90 27.60 -22.39
CA ASP A 598 51.25 28.00 -21.95
C ASP A 598 51.60 27.59 -20.51
N GLU A 599 50.61 27.50 -19.60
CA GLU A 599 50.79 27.08 -18.20
C GLU A 599 51.28 25.62 -18.07
N TYR A 600 50.96 24.73 -19.01
CA TYR A 600 51.33 23.32 -18.96
C TYR A 600 52.61 22.98 -19.75
N VAL A 601 53.06 23.90 -20.61
CA VAL A 601 54.26 23.70 -21.46
C VAL A 601 55.52 23.41 -20.63
N PRO A 602 55.84 24.17 -19.55
CA PRO A 602 57.04 23.93 -18.76
C PRO A 602 57.08 22.53 -18.14
N GLY A 603 55.97 22.10 -17.53
CA GLY A 603 55.85 20.77 -16.93
C GLY A 603 55.88 19.65 -17.96
N LEU A 604 55.21 19.83 -19.12
CA LEU A 604 55.25 18.85 -20.21
C LEU A 604 56.67 18.67 -20.77
N LEU A 605 57.40 19.77 -20.99
CA LEU A 605 58.78 19.73 -21.48
C LEU A 605 59.71 19.07 -20.46
N ALA A 606 59.55 19.34 -19.16
CA ALA A 606 60.32 18.71 -18.10
C ALA A 606 60.04 17.20 -17.99
N ALA A 607 58.76 16.79 -18.04
CA ALA A 607 58.35 15.39 -18.03
C ALA A 607 58.81 14.62 -19.28
N TRP A 608 58.77 15.25 -20.45
CA TRP A 608 59.29 14.64 -21.67
C TRP A 608 60.82 14.50 -21.63
N ALA A 609 61.52 15.52 -21.13
CA ALA A 609 62.98 15.46 -20.95
C ALA A 609 63.41 14.32 -20.02
N ASP A 610 62.71 14.13 -18.89
CA ASP A 610 62.94 13.01 -17.96
C ASP A 610 62.76 11.63 -18.64
N VAL A 611 61.71 11.47 -19.45
CA VAL A 611 61.44 10.21 -20.18
C VAL A 611 62.53 9.91 -21.23
N GLU A 612 62.97 10.92 -21.97
CA GLU A 612 63.95 10.76 -23.06
C GLU A 612 65.41 10.87 -22.60
N GLY A 613 65.66 11.23 -21.33
CA GLY A 613 66.99 11.39 -20.76
C GLY A 613 67.70 12.69 -21.18
N TYR A 614 66.94 13.73 -21.50
CA TYR A 614 67.45 15.08 -21.79
C TYR A 614 67.54 15.94 -20.53
N ALA A 615 68.45 16.93 -20.54
CA ALA A 615 68.61 17.87 -19.44
C ALA A 615 67.65 19.05 -19.56
N ILE A 616 67.30 19.63 -18.40
CA ILE A 616 66.47 20.84 -18.30
C ILE A 616 67.22 21.96 -17.59
N SER A 617 66.98 23.19 -18.02
CA SER A 617 67.51 24.39 -17.36
C SER A 617 66.53 25.56 -17.46
N ARG A 618 66.61 26.51 -16.52
CA ARG A 618 65.82 27.75 -16.49
C ARG A 618 66.74 28.95 -16.71
N ALA A 619 66.39 29.82 -17.65
CA ALA A 619 67.00 31.15 -17.78
C ALA A 619 65.95 32.19 -18.18
N ASP A 620 65.96 33.35 -17.51
CA ASP A 620 65.04 34.46 -17.74
C ASP A 620 63.55 34.03 -17.76
N GLY A 621 63.18 33.05 -16.92
CA GLY A 621 61.82 32.48 -16.86
C GLY A 621 61.46 31.52 -18.00
N VAL A 622 62.40 31.21 -18.90
CA VAL A 622 62.24 30.24 -19.99
C VAL A 622 62.87 28.91 -19.59
N ILE A 623 62.14 27.81 -19.78
CA ILE A 623 62.66 26.45 -19.59
C ILE A 623 63.21 25.95 -20.91
N TYR A 624 64.42 25.40 -20.89
CA TYR A 624 65.10 24.79 -22.03
C TYR A 624 65.30 23.31 -21.79
N VAL A 625 65.01 22.49 -22.80
CA VAL A 625 65.32 21.05 -22.86
C VAL A 625 66.39 20.82 -23.92
N TYR A 626 67.45 20.10 -23.56
CA TYR A 626 68.60 19.90 -24.44
C TYR A 626 69.35 18.59 -24.17
N ASP A 627 70.13 18.13 -25.14
CA ASP A 627 71.02 16.97 -24.98
C ASP A 627 72.31 17.40 -24.28
N ASP A 628 72.44 17.02 -23.01
CA ASP A 628 73.59 17.35 -22.17
C ASP A 628 74.91 16.84 -22.75
N SER A 629 74.90 15.63 -23.34
CA SER A 629 76.09 15.01 -23.91
C SER A 629 76.58 15.76 -25.14
N GLN A 630 75.64 16.27 -25.95
CA GLN A 630 75.96 17.09 -27.11
C GLN A 630 76.56 18.43 -26.68
N ILE A 631 75.91 19.15 -25.76
CA ILE A 631 76.38 20.46 -25.30
C ILE A 631 77.72 20.35 -24.58
N SER A 632 77.90 19.33 -23.75
CA SER A 632 79.20 19.05 -23.11
C SER A 632 80.31 18.84 -24.15
N GLN A 633 80.05 18.05 -25.19
CA GLN A 633 81.03 17.82 -26.27
C GLN A 633 81.33 19.10 -27.09
N GLU A 634 80.32 19.94 -27.33
CA GLU A 634 80.47 21.24 -28.01
C GLU A 634 81.32 22.19 -27.16
N ILE A 635 81.04 22.31 -25.86
CA ILE A 635 81.84 23.11 -24.91
C ILE A 635 83.29 22.59 -24.85
N MET A 636 83.49 21.28 -24.76
CA MET A 636 84.83 20.68 -24.80
C MET A 636 85.57 21.04 -26.11
N ASN A 637 84.89 21.03 -27.26
CA ASN A 637 85.47 21.41 -28.54
C ASN A 637 85.81 22.91 -28.60
N VAL A 638 85.00 23.77 -27.99
CA VAL A 638 85.30 25.20 -27.84
C VAL A 638 86.57 25.37 -27.02
N ILE A 639 86.64 24.75 -25.85
CA ILE A 639 87.80 24.82 -24.96
C ILE A 639 89.06 24.28 -25.66
N GLN A 640 88.96 23.16 -26.38
CA GLN A 640 90.13 22.55 -27.02
C GLN A 640 90.65 23.35 -28.22
N TYR A 641 89.76 23.79 -29.11
CA TYR A 641 90.14 24.29 -30.44
C TYR A 641 89.91 25.77 -30.68
N ASN A 642 89.13 26.45 -29.84
CA ASN A 642 88.67 27.83 -30.08
C ASN A 642 89.06 28.82 -28.98
N ILE A 643 89.68 28.34 -27.89
CA ILE A 643 90.33 29.18 -26.89
C ILE A 643 91.83 28.85 -26.90
N ASP A 644 92.65 29.83 -27.24
CA ASP A 644 94.10 29.74 -27.12
C ASP A 644 94.53 29.86 -25.65
N GLU A 645 95.75 29.42 -25.34
CA GLU A 645 96.27 29.48 -23.97
C GLU A 645 96.30 30.91 -23.42
N ASN A 646 95.73 31.09 -22.21
CA ASN A 646 95.57 32.38 -21.52
C ASN A 646 94.59 33.36 -22.18
N GLU A 647 93.81 32.93 -23.17
CA GLU A 647 92.71 33.72 -23.72
C GLU A 647 91.37 33.37 -23.07
N SER A 648 90.40 34.26 -23.24
CA SER A 648 89.03 34.06 -22.80
C SER A 648 88.05 34.24 -23.95
N ILE A 649 86.90 33.57 -23.83
CA ILE A 649 85.77 33.69 -24.74
C ILE A 649 84.54 34.04 -23.90
N SER A 650 83.75 35.03 -24.33
CA SER A 650 82.53 35.40 -23.62
C SER A 650 81.45 34.35 -23.78
N TYR A 651 80.57 34.19 -22.79
CA TYR A 651 79.47 33.23 -22.90
C TYR A 651 78.54 33.52 -24.08
N GLU A 652 78.25 34.80 -24.35
CA GLU A 652 77.48 35.21 -25.53
C GLU A 652 78.12 34.68 -26.82
N ARG A 653 79.46 34.72 -26.92
CA ARG A 653 80.18 34.24 -28.09
C ARG A 653 80.18 32.72 -28.19
N VAL A 654 80.29 32.02 -27.06
CA VAL A 654 80.15 30.56 -26.97
C VAL A 654 78.77 30.14 -27.48
N ARG A 655 77.72 30.72 -26.89
CA ARG A 655 76.32 30.44 -27.19
C ARG A 655 75.95 30.72 -28.66
N SER A 656 76.40 31.86 -29.21
CA SER A 656 75.99 32.30 -30.55
C SER A 656 76.72 31.62 -31.71
N ASN A 657 77.98 31.19 -31.51
CA ASN A 657 78.81 30.70 -32.63
C ASN A 657 79.15 29.22 -32.54
N PHE A 658 79.01 28.61 -31.36
CA PHE A 658 79.57 27.28 -31.12
C PHE A 658 78.59 26.27 -30.53
N LEU A 659 77.56 26.73 -29.82
CA LEU A 659 76.56 25.83 -29.27
C LEU A 659 75.37 25.69 -30.22
N SER A 660 74.86 24.47 -30.35
CA SER A 660 73.61 24.20 -31.06
C SER A 660 72.39 24.73 -30.31
N THR A 661 72.52 24.91 -29.00
CA THR A 661 71.43 25.27 -28.09
C THR A 661 71.77 26.50 -27.26
N PRO A 662 70.85 27.47 -27.12
CA PRO A 662 71.05 28.64 -26.29
C PRO A 662 70.88 28.33 -24.80
N VAL A 663 71.78 27.50 -24.24
CA VAL A 663 71.78 27.17 -22.81
C VAL A 663 72.23 28.36 -21.94
N PRO A 664 71.82 28.41 -20.65
CA PRO A 664 72.23 29.44 -19.69
C PRO A 664 73.73 29.48 -19.43
N ASP A 665 74.24 30.62 -18.92
CA ASP A 665 75.67 30.78 -18.62
C ASP A 665 76.11 29.85 -17.49
N GLU A 666 75.23 29.58 -16.53
CA GLU A 666 75.45 28.65 -15.42
C GLU A 666 75.68 27.22 -15.92
N VAL A 667 74.94 26.81 -16.95
CA VAL A 667 75.11 25.49 -17.60
C VAL A 667 76.44 25.44 -18.35
N ILE A 668 76.79 26.49 -19.09
CA ILE A 668 78.08 26.55 -19.81
C ILE A 668 79.25 26.51 -18.82
N ALA A 669 79.14 27.24 -17.71
CA ALA A 669 80.13 27.30 -16.64
C ALA A 669 80.29 25.94 -15.94
N SER A 670 79.19 25.28 -15.57
CA SER A 670 79.21 23.97 -14.93
C SER A 670 79.86 22.93 -15.84
N LEU A 671 79.39 22.79 -17.08
CA LEU A 671 79.92 21.81 -18.03
C LEU A 671 81.38 22.08 -18.40
N ALA A 672 81.79 23.35 -18.47
CA ALA A 672 83.19 23.70 -18.67
C ALA A 672 84.07 23.26 -17.49
N THR A 673 83.59 23.46 -16.26
CA THR A 673 84.28 23.05 -15.03
C THR A 673 84.39 21.52 -14.94
N ASP A 674 83.32 20.82 -15.30
CA ASP A 674 83.23 19.36 -15.25
C ASP A 674 83.99 18.67 -16.40
N SER A 675 84.38 19.42 -17.44
CA SER A 675 85.10 18.89 -18.61
C SER A 675 86.48 18.30 -18.27
N GLY A 676 87.06 18.65 -17.12
CA GLY A 676 88.41 18.27 -16.71
C GLY A 676 89.53 18.91 -17.55
N LEU A 677 89.20 19.85 -18.43
CA LEU A 677 90.15 20.64 -19.21
C LEU A 677 90.65 21.85 -18.38
N PRO A 678 91.83 22.43 -18.69
CA PRO A 678 92.37 23.55 -17.94
C PRO A 678 91.63 24.86 -18.28
N VAL A 679 90.40 25.01 -17.78
CA VAL A 679 89.53 26.17 -17.99
C VAL A 679 88.91 26.60 -16.67
N ASP A 680 88.78 27.90 -16.46
CA ASP A 680 87.95 28.47 -15.39
C ASP A 680 86.74 29.17 -15.99
N ALA A 681 85.59 28.98 -15.34
CA ALA A 681 84.42 29.82 -15.52
C ALA A 681 84.65 31.16 -14.80
N THR A 682 84.38 32.26 -15.51
CA THR A 682 84.38 33.63 -14.97
C THR A 682 83.00 34.24 -15.16
N ASP A 683 82.74 35.37 -14.51
CA ASP A 683 81.43 36.06 -14.58
C ASP A 683 80.97 36.35 -16.03
N ASP A 684 81.91 36.61 -16.95
CA ASP A 684 81.60 37.02 -18.33
C ASP A 684 81.93 35.96 -19.40
N GLY A 685 82.49 34.80 -19.02
CA GLY A 685 82.89 33.77 -19.98
C GLY A 685 83.87 32.71 -19.48
N LEU A 686 84.44 31.95 -20.42
CA LEU A 686 85.40 30.87 -20.15
C LEU A 686 86.83 31.33 -20.42
N ARG A 687 87.77 31.00 -19.53
CA ARG A 687 89.19 31.32 -19.68
C ARG A 687 90.05 30.06 -19.63
N LYS A 688 90.86 29.82 -20.67
CA LYS A 688 91.74 28.65 -20.73
C LYS A 688 93.12 28.96 -20.17
N HIS A 689 93.66 28.07 -19.33
CA HIS A 689 95.02 28.17 -18.82
C HIS A 689 96.03 27.49 -19.76
N ALA A 690 97.27 27.99 -19.77
CA ALA A 690 98.36 27.30 -20.48
C ALA A 690 98.62 25.93 -19.84
N GLY A 691 98.71 24.88 -20.67
CA GLY A 691 98.88 23.51 -20.19
C GLY A 691 100.22 23.33 -19.48
N GLY A 692 100.19 23.05 -18.17
CA GLY A 692 101.32 22.47 -17.45
C GLY A 692 101.11 20.97 -17.30
N ASP A 693 102.14 20.16 -17.62
CA ASP A 693 102.15 18.70 -17.39
C ASP A 693 101.63 18.37 -15.97
N ALA A 694 100.55 17.59 -15.92
CA ALA A 694 100.15 16.74 -14.80
C ALA A 694 99.38 15.52 -15.33
#